data_AF-A0AAJ6B1Y9-F1
#
_entry.id   AF-A0AAJ6B1Y9-F1
#
_cell.length_a   1.000
_cell.length_b   1.000
_cell.length_c   1.000
_cell.angle_alpha   90.00
_cell.angle_beta   90.00
_cell.angle_gamma   90.00
#
_symmetry.space_group_name_H-M   'P 1'
#
loop_
_entity.id
_entity.type
_entity.pdbx_description
1 polymer ?
#
loop_
_entity_poly.entity_id
_entity_poly.type
_entity_poly.pdbx_seq_one_letter_code
_entity_poly.pdbx_strand_id
1 'polypeptide(L)'
;MTLPAHTVRHRPWPGPASPAALPIASEAARGLSVTDRAVLRGGTAFVPVSGELHYSRLPRARWGERLRQLRAGGVTLASTYVFWNHHVAERGRPRFDGDLDVAAFVDEVAATGLELVLRIGPWAHGEARNGGFPDWVQDADVAHRTDDPAYLDLVREWFAQLAAALDGRARAGGPIVAIQIENELYDRPEHISTLIGLAREAGMSAPLWTATAWGGAQLPAGEVVPLFGGYADGFWVDPEGGWQPNFRAHFFPSHDWDDPGVGEDVRATQGFAEAVAEAVADAGAEAAADADAGAAAEAASRRADLHGFPPATCELGSGMATAYHRRPVLAARDIAALAHVKIGNGSAWQGYYMYVGGRNPRAGLQESQATGYPNDLPEWSYDFHAPIGQSGDLHPSGHELRAQHAFLAAFGDRLGGMTSSLPDAGPGGFTDRTTLRWALRSDGDEAFVVVSHHQPYEQVEEVRGVQLTLALDAEVLTIPSRPIDIPAGTLARWPVGLRLGAAPGATRLRWVTASALTLLPPEPHAATDATEATLVVAATPGIPVEVCVEGEEPRDVPVGVHRVGDGRLLVVADAHRVWVHGHEVFETDGELATGDAGVAVRDATWLRRYDRAAGGWVDAAVAPSLEPVPPRAVGVTAVRAAGDVPDDYGFGGRRHSAPSAEVLEERAAVFALEVGTWDGDAVLDIDWAGDVAQLCVDGEVVDDRFWDGERWSVSLPDVRATPDSVLTLRVLPLSTRSTVWLPPEAAACRAAAAGSLVAVDAVALRIRTPWHPAG
;
A
#
# COMPACT_ATOMS: atom_id res chain seq x y z
N MET A 1 0.32 33.57 -28.09
CA MET A 1 1.31 33.67 -27.00
C MET A 1 1.70 32.26 -26.63
N THR A 2 2.97 31.90 -26.77
CA THR A 2 3.52 30.65 -26.23
C THR A 2 3.44 30.74 -24.71
N LEU A 3 2.78 29.78 -24.07
CA LEU A 3 2.69 29.74 -22.61
C LEU A 3 4.06 29.35 -22.03
N PRO A 4 4.40 29.82 -20.81
CA PRO A 4 5.60 29.38 -20.11
C PRO A 4 5.65 27.85 -19.99
N ALA A 5 6.86 27.27 -19.98
CA ALA A 5 7.07 25.82 -20.00
C ALA A 5 6.41 25.06 -18.84
N HIS A 6 6.19 25.71 -17.68
CA HIS A 6 5.55 25.12 -16.51
C HIS A 6 4.21 25.79 -16.21
N THR A 7 3.30 25.78 -17.18
CA THR A 7 1.96 26.34 -17.02
C THR A 7 0.93 25.24 -16.80
N VAL A 8 0.01 25.46 -15.87
CA VAL A 8 -1.20 24.65 -15.71
C VAL A 8 -2.42 25.56 -15.59
N ARG A 9 -3.55 25.12 -16.13
CA ARG A 9 -4.83 25.82 -16.05
C ARG A 9 -5.78 25.00 -15.21
N HIS A 10 -6.39 25.62 -14.21
CA HIS A 10 -7.53 25.01 -13.52
C HIS A 10 -8.64 24.74 -14.55
N ARG A 11 -9.17 23.52 -14.51
CA ARG A 11 -10.32 23.09 -15.32
C ARG A 11 -11.42 22.70 -14.35
N PRO A 12 -12.49 23.50 -14.21
CA PRO A 12 -13.57 23.18 -13.28
C PRO A 12 -14.36 21.96 -13.78
N TRP A 13 -15.09 21.32 -12.87
CA TRP A 13 -16.02 20.27 -13.25
C TRP A 13 -17.08 20.82 -14.22
N PRO A 14 -17.49 20.05 -15.25
CA PRO A 14 -18.40 20.55 -16.28
C PRO A 14 -19.84 20.79 -15.78
N GLY A 15 -20.18 20.32 -14.58
CA GLY A 15 -21.51 20.47 -13.96
C GLY A 15 -21.50 20.19 -12.45
N PRO A 16 -22.67 20.15 -11.80
CA PRO A 16 -22.78 19.75 -10.39
C PRO A 16 -22.44 18.27 -10.20
N ALA A 17 -22.02 17.89 -8.99
CA ALA A 17 -21.76 16.49 -8.64
C ALA A 17 -23.05 15.67 -8.76
N SER A 18 -22.92 14.46 -9.30
CA SER A 18 -24.03 13.52 -9.46
C SER A 18 -23.92 12.41 -8.42
N PRO A 19 -24.99 12.11 -7.66
CA PRO A 19 -24.98 10.96 -6.75
C PRO A 19 -24.72 9.66 -7.51
N ALA A 20 -23.89 8.79 -6.95
CA ALA A 20 -23.77 7.42 -7.43
C ALA A 20 -24.97 6.58 -6.97
N ALA A 21 -25.18 5.42 -7.59
CA ALA A 21 -26.29 4.51 -7.25
C ALA A 21 -26.13 3.80 -5.88
N LEU A 22 -24.99 3.99 -5.20
CA LEU A 22 -24.68 3.43 -3.88
C LEU A 22 -24.52 4.52 -2.80
N PRO A 23 -24.79 4.20 -1.52
CA PRO A 23 -25.35 2.94 -1.03
C PRO A 23 -26.84 2.78 -1.38
N ILE A 24 -27.33 1.55 -1.47
CA ILE A 24 -28.77 1.28 -1.51
C ILE A 24 -29.37 1.71 -0.17
N ALA A 25 -30.55 2.35 -0.15
CA ALA A 25 -31.13 2.93 1.06
C ALA A 25 -31.32 1.94 2.23
N SER A 26 -31.52 0.64 1.95
CA SER A 26 -31.58 -0.42 2.96
C SER A 26 -30.22 -0.74 3.61
N GLU A 27 -29.13 -0.37 2.94
CA GLU A 27 -27.73 -0.64 3.31
C GLU A 27 -26.99 0.65 3.73
N ALA A 28 -27.63 1.82 3.60
CA ALA A 28 -27.09 3.12 3.94
C ALA A 28 -26.91 3.28 5.46
N ALA A 29 -25.72 2.95 5.93
CA ALA A 29 -25.35 3.12 7.33
C ALA A 29 -24.07 3.94 7.48
N ARG A 30 -23.85 4.48 8.68
CA ARG A 30 -22.70 5.34 9.03
C ARG A 30 -22.55 6.63 8.22
N GLY A 31 -23.58 7.01 7.46
CA GLY A 31 -23.60 8.25 6.68
C GLY A 31 -22.65 8.25 5.48
N LEU A 32 -22.22 7.08 5.00
CA LEU A 32 -21.42 6.96 3.78
C LEU A 32 -22.30 7.14 2.55
N SER A 33 -21.82 7.93 1.58
CA SER A 33 -22.41 8.03 0.24
C SER A 33 -21.32 8.32 -0.78
N VAL A 34 -21.61 8.10 -2.06
CA VAL A 34 -20.63 8.32 -3.13
C VAL A 34 -21.24 9.20 -4.22
N THR A 35 -20.41 10.03 -4.84
CA THR A 35 -20.74 10.80 -6.06
C THR A 35 -19.78 10.43 -7.17
N ASP A 36 -19.99 10.97 -8.37
CA ASP A 36 -19.03 10.92 -9.48
C ASP A 36 -17.64 11.52 -9.18
N ARG A 37 -17.42 12.08 -7.98
CA ARG A 37 -16.20 12.86 -7.62
C ARG A 37 -15.58 12.51 -6.29
N ALA A 38 -16.37 12.05 -5.32
CA ALA A 38 -15.88 11.87 -3.96
C ALA A 38 -16.63 10.78 -3.20
N VAL A 39 -15.95 10.27 -2.16
CA VAL A 39 -16.58 9.54 -1.07
C VAL A 39 -16.97 10.55 0.01
N LEU A 40 -18.20 10.47 0.50
CA LEU A 40 -18.75 11.38 1.48
C LEU A 40 -19.04 10.64 2.79
N ARG A 41 -18.82 11.32 3.93
CA ARG A 41 -19.26 10.89 5.26
C ARG A 41 -20.07 12.01 5.89
N GLY A 42 -21.35 11.75 6.16
CA GLY A 42 -22.27 12.76 6.70
C GLY A 42 -22.48 13.95 5.75
N GLY A 43 -22.31 13.76 4.44
CA GLY A 43 -22.39 14.82 3.42
C GLY A 43 -21.10 15.61 3.21
N THR A 44 -20.04 15.37 4.00
CA THR A 44 -18.72 15.99 3.82
C THR A 44 -17.79 15.03 3.09
N ALA A 45 -17.03 15.52 2.11
CA ALA A 45 -16.05 14.69 1.43
C ALA A 45 -14.93 14.25 2.39
N PHE A 46 -14.38 13.08 2.14
CA PHE A 46 -13.12 12.65 2.73
C PHE A 46 -12.44 11.70 1.74
N VAL A 47 -11.13 11.51 1.88
CA VAL A 47 -10.38 10.52 1.09
C VAL A 47 -10.12 9.31 1.99
N PRO A 48 -10.82 8.19 1.80
CA PRO A 48 -10.55 6.97 2.53
C PRO A 48 -9.13 6.48 2.22
N VAL A 49 -8.49 5.90 3.24
CA VAL A 49 -7.18 5.27 3.14
C VAL A 49 -7.33 3.83 3.62
N SER A 50 -7.23 2.86 2.72
CA SER A 50 -7.34 1.44 3.05
C SER A 50 -5.98 0.73 3.01
N GLY A 51 -5.69 -0.07 4.03
CA GLY A 51 -4.48 -0.90 4.09
C GLY A 51 -4.84 -2.38 4.17
N GLU A 52 -4.36 -3.18 3.22
CA GLU A 52 -4.58 -4.63 3.23
C GLU A 52 -3.75 -5.32 4.32
N LEU A 53 -4.41 -6.17 5.10
CA LEU A 53 -3.88 -7.08 6.10
C LEU A 53 -4.68 -8.38 6.01
N HIS A 54 -4.02 -9.52 5.83
CA HIS A 54 -4.72 -10.81 5.83
C HIS A 54 -4.73 -11.41 7.23
N TYR A 55 -5.86 -11.32 7.95
CA TYR A 55 -5.92 -11.79 9.34
C TYR A 55 -5.58 -13.28 9.49
N SER A 56 -5.93 -14.10 8.49
CA SER A 56 -5.62 -15.53 8.44
C SER A 56 -4.14 -15.84 8.20
N ARG A 57 -3.33 -14.84 7.83
CA ARG A 57 -1.87 -14.92 7.74
C ARG A 57 -1.16 -14.36 8.98
N LEU A 58 -1.89 -14.07 10.05
CA LEU A 58 -1.36 -13.52 11.29
C LEU A 58 -1.90 -14.29 12.50
N PRO A 59 -1.08 -14.54 13.53
CA PRO A 59 -1.59 -15.04 14.79
C PRO A 59 -2.63 -14.08 15.38
N ARG A 60 -3.72 -14.61 15.94
CA ARG A 60 -4.80 -13.80 16.52
C ARG A 60 -4.33 -12.80 17.56
N ALA A 61 -3.31 -13.17 18.34
CA ALA A 61 -2.71 -12.31 19.35
C ALA A 61 -2.10 -11.01 18.78
N ARG A 62 -1.82 -10.96 17.47
CA ARG A 62 -1.22 -9.81 16.78
C ARG A 62 -2.21 -8.89 16.09
N TRP A 63 -3.47 -9.29 15.90
CA TRP A 63 -4.44 -8.48 15.15
C TRP A 63 -4.58 -7.07 15.73
N GLY A 64 -4.85 -6.95 17.04
CA GLY A 64 -5.01 -5.65 17.69
C GLY A 64 -3.77 -4.77 17.63
N GLU A 65 -2.57 -5.37 17.64
CA GLU A 65 -1.31 -4.64 17.48
C GLU A 65 -1.17 -4.07 16.05
N ARG A 66 -1.35 -4.91 15.03
CA ARG A 66 -1.23 -4.51 13.63
C ARG A 66 -2.30 -3.49 13.23
N LEU A 67 -3.53 -3.64 13.72
CA LEU A 67 -4.62 -2.68 13.50
C LEU A 67 -4.32 -1.32 14.15
N ARG A 68 -3.71 -1.29 15.34
CA ARG A 68 -3.25 -0.03 15.95
C ARG A 68 -2.11 0.62 15.17
N GLN A 69 -1.19 -0.16 14.60
CA GLN A 69 -0.16 0.36 13.70
C GLN A 69 -0.76 0.95 12.42
N LEU A 70 -1.73 0.27 11.79
CA LEU A 70 -2.46 0.80 10.63
C LEU A 70 -3.09 2.16 10.95
N ARG A 71 -3.86 2.24 12.04
CA ARG A 71 -4.49 3.48 12.49
C ARG A 71 -3.47 4.60 12.70
N ALA A 72 -2.35 4.30 13.35
CA ALA A 72 -1.29 5.29 13.59
C ALA A 72 -0.55 5.71 12.31
N GLY A 73 -0.52 4.85 11.29
CA GLY A 73 -0.09 5.18 9.93
C GLY A 73 -1.06 6.06 9.15
N GLY A 74 -2.21 6.43 9.73
CA GLY A 74 -3.24 7.23 9.07
C GLY A 74 -4.20 6.43 8.17
N VAL A 75 -4.15 5.09 8.24
CA VAL A 75 -5.13 4.23 7.57
C VAL A 75 -6.48 4.39 8.28
N THR A 76 -7.55 4.53 7.50
CA THR A 76 -8.92 4.70 8.01
C THR A 76 -9.78 3.43 7.83
N LEU A 77 -9.39 2.55 6.90
CA LEU A 77 -10.05 1.27 6.67
C LEU A 77 -9.01 0.13 6.64
N ALA A 78 -9.22 -0.90 7.45
CA ALA A 78 -8.57 -2.17 7.20
C ALA A 78 -9.21 -2.82 5.97
N SER A 79 -8.42 -3.58 5.21
CA SER A 79 -8.92 -4.44 4.14
C SER A 79 -8.38 -5.85 4.34
N THR A 80 -9.20 -6.89 4.13
CA THR A 80 -8.76 -8.28 4.22
C THR A 80 -9.49 -9.19 3.25
N TYR A 81 -8.76 -10.10 2.62
CA TYR A 81 -9.33 -11.33 2.08
C TYR A 81 -9.82 -12.30 3.16
N VAL A 82 -10.88 -13.04 2.81
CA VAL A 82 -11.33 -14.26 3.47
C VAL A 82 -11.08 -15.44 2.52
N PHE A 83 -9.91 -16.07 2.64
CA PHE A 83 -9.51 -17.16 1.74
C PHE A 83 -10.28 -18.46 2.02
N TRP A 84 -11.06 -18.94 1.05
CA TRP A 84 -11.88 -20.14 1.22
C TRP A 84 -11.03 -21.39 1.56
N ASN A 85 -9.85 -21.55 0.94
CA ASN A 85 -8.91 -22.65 1.21
C ASN A 85 -8.23 -22.62 2.58
N HIS A 86 -8.22 -21.47 3.27
CA HIS A 86 -7.77 -21.36 4.66
C HIS A 86 -8.87 -21.89 5.60
N HIS A 87 -10.13 -21.54 5.33
CA HIS A 87 -11.27 -21.90 6.17
C HIS A 87 -11.81 -23.31 5.92
N VAL A 88 -11.81 -23.80 4.68
CA VAL A 88 -12.48 -25.05 4.29
C VAL A 88 -11.56 -25.90 3.41
N ALA A 89 -10.36 -26.19 3.91
CA ALA A 89 -9.38 -27.02 3.21
C ALA A 89 -9.95 -28.39 2.80
N GLU A 90 -10.81 -28.99 3.63
CA GLU A 90 -11.54 -30.22 3.35
C GLU A 90 -13.05 -29.93 3.36
N ARG A 91 -13.78 -30.41 2.34
CA ARG A 91 -15.23 -30.21 2.25
C ARG A 91 -15.94 -30.75 3.49
N GLY A 92 -16.84 -29.95 4.07
CA GLY A 92 -17.60 -30.30 5.27
C GLY A 92 -16.84 -30.12 6.59
N ARG A 93 -15.62 -29.56 6.58
CA ARG A 93 -14.83 -29.25 7.79
C ARG A 93 -14.43 -27.77 7.87
N PRO A 94 -15.41 -26.83 7.91
CA PRO A 94 -15.10 -25.41 8.05
C PRO A 94 -14.42 -25.10 9.38
N ARG A 95 -13.48 -24.15 9.36
CA ARG A 95 -12.75 -23.62 10.51
C ARG A 95 -12.90 -22.10 10.57
N PHE A 96 -13.44 -21.61 11.67
CA PHE A 96 -13.62 -20.18 11.97
C PHE A 96 -13.24 -19.87 13.42
N ASP A 97 -12.23 -20.56 13.93
CA ASP A 97 -11.72 -20.47 15.30
C ASP A 97 -10.23 -20.11 15.32
N GLY A 98 -9.73 -19.66 16.46
CA GLY A 98 -8.33 -19.29 16.62
C GLY A 98 -7.92 -18.18 15.65
N ASP A 99 -6.87 -18.43 14.85
CA ASP A 99 -6.33 -17.52 13.84
C ASP A 99 -7.24 -17.37 12.60
N LEU A 100 -8.35 -18.12 12.54
CA LEU A 100 -9.35 -18.07 11.46
C LEU A 100 -10.70 -17.52 11.92
N ASP A 101 -10.79 -16.97 13.14
CA ASP A 101 -12.03 -16.38 13.67
C ASP A 101 -12.32 -14.99 13.06
N VAL A 102 -13.05 -15.00 11.95
CA VAL A 102 -13.42 -13.79 11.20
C VAL A 102 -14.27 -12.84 12.04
N ALA A 103 -15.20 -13.34 12.85
CA ALA A 103 -16.08 -12.49 13.66
C ALA A 103 -15.28 -11.73 14.72
N ALA A 104 -14.35 -12.41 15.40
CA ALA A 104 -13.47 -11.76 16.35
C ALA A 104 -12.52 -10.76 15.69
N PHE A 105 -12.02 -11.06 14.47
CA PHE A 105 -11.22 -10.09 13.74
C PHE A 105 -12.03 -8.83 13.42
N VAL A 106 -13.27 -8.97 12.96
CA VAL A 106 -14.16 -7.83 12.70
C VAL A 106 -14.43 -7.00 13.97
N ASP A 107 -14.60 -7.66 15.12
CA ASP A 107 -14.75 -6.98 16.42
C ASP A 107 -13.47 -6.22 16.81
N GLU A 108 -12.29 -6.80 16.56
CA GLU A 108 -11.00 -6.17 16.83
C GLU A 108 -10.79 -4.92 15.95
N VAL A 109 -11.14 -4.98 14.66
CA VAL A 109 -11.13 -3.81 13.76
C VAL A 109 -11.99 -2.70 14.36
N ALA A 110 -13.21 -3.00 14.79
CA ALA A 110 -14.11 -2.04 15.40
C ALA A 110 -13.54 -1.45 16.71
N ALA A 111 -12.92 -2.28 17.55
CA ALA A 111 -12.33 -1.87 18.82
C ALA A 111 -11.15 -0.89 18.63
N THR A 112 -10.44 -0.99 17.50
CA THR A 112 -9.38 -0.01 17.17
C THR A 112 -9.92 1.31 16.60
N GLY A 113 -11.21 1.41 16.30
CA GLY A 113 -11.82 2.58 15.66
C GLY A 113 -11.63 2.62 14.14
N LEU A 114 -11.16 1.53 13.54
CA LEU A 114 -11.09 1.34 12.10
C LEU A 114 -12.42 0.81 11.56
N GLU A 115 -12.58 0.94 10.25
CA GLU A 115 -13.64 0.29 9.47
C GLU A 115 -13.05 -0.80 8.58
N LEU A 116 -13.90 -1.65 8.00
CA LEU A 116 -13.46 -2.82 7.25
C LEU A 116 -14.01 -2.85 5.82
N VAL A 117 -13.10 -3.08 4.88
CA VAL A 117 -13.39 -3.66 3.57
C VAL A 117 -13.20 -5.18 3.68
N LEU A 118 -14.29 -5.95 3.59
CA LEU A 118 -14.21 -7.41 3.66
C LEU A 118 -14.24 -7.99 2.23
N ARG A 119 -13.17 -8.65 1.80
CA ARG A 119 -13.04 -9.21 0.44
C ARG A 119 -13.33 -10.71 0.49
N ILE A 120 -14.52 -11.14 0.07
CA ILE A 120 -15.05 -12.48 0.40
C ILE A 120 -14.89 -13.53 -0.72
N GLY A 121 -14.26 -13.16 -1.83
CA GLY A 121 -14.09 -14.03 -2.99
C GLY A 121 -15.37 -14.17 -3.82
N PRO A 122 -15.66 -15.34 -4.43
CA PRO A 122 -15.12 -16.66 -4.05
C PRO A 122 -13.66 -16.90 -4.45
N TRP A 123 -13.18 -16.25 -5.51
CA TRP A 123 -11.79 -16.23 -5.92
C TRP A 123 -11.13 -14.91 -5.50
N ALA A 124 -9.92 -14.97 -4.95
CA ALA A 124 -9.23 -13.85 -4.30
C ALA A 124 -7.86 -13.52 -4.93
N HIS A 125 -7.27 -14.44 -5.70
CA HIS A 125 -5.82 -14.47 -5.96
C HIS A 125 -5.02 -14.48 -4.66
N GLY A 126 -4.55 -13.30 -4.22
CA GLY A 126 -3.85 -13.08 -2.97
C GLY A 126 -2.54 -13.85 -2.85
N GLU A 127 -1.95 -14.19 -4.00
CA GLU A 127 -0.83 -15.12 -4.11
C GLU A 127 -1.08 -16.45 -3.37
N ALA A 128 -2.35 -16.84 -3.27
CA ALA A 128 -2.77 -18.06 -2.61
C ALA A 128 -2.97 -19.18 -3.65
N ARG A 129 -2.73 -20.41 -3.21
CA ARG A 129 -3.01 -21.63 -3.96
C ARG A 129 -4.44 -21.59 -4.52
N ASN A 130 -4.57 -21.85 -5.83
CA ASN A 130 -5.85 -21.80 -6.57
C ASN A 130 -6.60 -20.47 -6.39
N GLY A 131 -5.88 -19.37 -6.11
CA GLY A 131 -6.44 -18.05 -5.83
C GLY A 131 -7.45 -18.04 -4.69
N GLY A 132 -7.25 -18.92 -3.70
CA GLY A 132 -8.12 -19.06 -2.54
C GLY A 132 -9.14 -20.20 -2.64
N PHE A 133 -9.30 -20.87 -3.77
CA PHE A 133 -10.15 -22.07 -3.84
C PHE A 133 -9.54 -23.27 -3.10
N PRO A 134 -10.31 -24.00 -2.29
CA PRO A 134 -9.90 -25.31 -1.83
C PRO A 134 -9.65 -26.25 -3.03
N ASP A 135 -8.74 -27.20 -2.90
CA ASP A 135 -8.43 -28.17 -3.97
C ASP A 135 -9.68 -28.89 -4.47
N TRP A 136 -10.60 -29.26 -3.56
CA TRP A 136 -11.85 -29.93 -3.93
C TRP A 136 -12.84 -29.04 -4.71
N VAL A 137 -12.72 -27.70 -4.62
CA VAL A 137 -13.46 -26.75 -5.46
C VAL A 137 -12.76 -26.64 -6.81
N GLN A 138 -11.43 -26.51 -6.81
CA GLN A 138 -10.63 -26.43 -8.03
C GLN A 138 -10.79 -27.68 -8.91
N ASP A 139 -10.87 -28.87 -8.30
CA ASP A 139 -11.02 -30.16 -8.97
C ASP A 139 -12.48 -30.47 -9.37
N ALA A 140 -13.45 -29.63 -9.00
CA ALA A 140 -14.85 -29.84 -9.34
C ALA A 140 -15.08 -29.65 -10.85
N ASP A 141 -15.84 -30.57 -11.46
CA ASP A 141 -16.22 -30.51 -12.89
C ASP A 141 -17.36 -29.50 -13.09
N VAL A 142 -17.01 -28.22 -13.01
CA VAL A 142 -17.91 -27.06 -13.16
C VAL A 142 -17.22 -25.97 -13.97
N ALA A 143 -17.99 -25.05 -14.55
CA ALA A 143 -17.41 -23.82 -15.10
C ALA A 143 -17.18 -22.80 -13.98
N HIS A 144 -15.98 -22.82 -13.37
CA HIS A 144 -15.60 -21.90 -12.30
C HIS A 144 -15.75 -20.43 -12.70
N ARG A 145 -16.08 -19.59 -11.72
CA ARG A 145 -16.20 -18.13 -11.89
C ARG A 145 -17.22 -17.74 -13.00
N THR A 146 -18.26 -18.55 -13.14
CA THR A 146 -19.41 -18.30 -14.03
C THR A 146 -20.73 -18.58 -13.30
N ASP A 147 -21.86 -18.32 -13.96
CA ASP A 147 -23.20 -18.66 -13.43
C ASP A 147 -23.60 -20.14 -13.68
N ASP A 148 -22.64 -21.05 -13.82
CA ASP A 148 -22.91 -22.49 -13.78
C ASP A 148 -23.62 -22.85 -12.46
N PRO A 149 -24.85 -23.40 -12.49
CA PRO A 149 -25.59 -23.74 -11.29
C PRO A 149 -24.80 -24.62 -10.31
N ALA A 150 -23.98 -25.55 -10.81
CA ALA A 150 -23.20 -26.42 -9.95
C ALA A 150 -22.07 -25.65 -9.23
N TYR A 151 -21.42 -24.69 -9.89
CA TYR A 151 -20.46 -23.79 -9.25
C TYR A 151 -21.14 -22.87 -8.24
N LEU A 152 -22.28 -22.26 -8.61
CA LEU A 152 -23.04 -21.39 -7.71
C LEU A 152 -23.54 -22.13 -6.46
N ASP A 153 -23.83 -23.43 -6.54
CA ASP A 153 -24.16 -24.25 -5.37
C ASP A 153 -22.98 -24.38 -4.40
N LEU A 154 -21.75 -24.53 -4.90
CA LEU A 154 -20.54 -24.53 -4.06
C LEU A 154 -20.31 -23.16 -3.40
N VAL A 155 -20.49 -22.08 -4.17
CA VAL A 155 -20.37 -20.71 -3.65
C VAL A 155 -21.45 -20.41 -2.61
N ARG A 156 -22.69 -20.86 -2.83
CA ARG A 156 -23.77 -20.69 -1.85
C ARG A 156 -23.47 -21.42 -0.55
N GLU A 157 -22.88 -22.61 -0.63
CA GLU A 157 -22.39 -23.35 0.56
C GLU A 157 -21.33 -22.52 1.31
N TRP A 158 -20.35 -21.95 0.59
CA TRP A 158 -19.30 -21.10 1.17
C TRP A 158 -19.86 -19.83 1.84
N PHE A 159 -20.67 -19.06 1.11
CA PHE A 159 -21.23 -17.82 1.63
C PHE A 159 -22.17 -18.04 2.82
N ALA A 160 -22.92 -19.15 2.85
CA ALA A 160 -23.71 -19.51 4.02
C ALA A 160 -22.84 -19.81 5.26
N GLN A 161 -21.72 -20.52 5.08
CA GLN A 161 -20.77 -20.80 6.16
C GLN A 161 -20.11 -19.50 6.67
N LEU A 162 -19.66 -18.64 5.77
CA LEU A 162 -19.07 -17.35 6.10
C LEU A 162 -20.06 -16.42 6.82
N ALA A 163 -21.29 -16.30 6.31
CA ALA A 163 -22.33 -15.48 6.93
C ALA A 163 -22.67 -15.98 8.35
N ALA A 164 -22.77 -17.30 8.54
CA ALA A 164 -22.95 -17.89 9.86
C ALA A 164 -21.77 -17.58 10.80
N ALA A 165 -20.54 -17.68 10.30
CA ALA A 165 -19.34 -17.36 11.07
C ALA A 165 -19.24 -15.89 11.45
N LEU A 166 -19.65 -14.97 10.57
CA LEU A 166 -19.71 -13.54 10.83
C LEU A 166 -20.77 -13.18 11.88
N ASP A 167 -21.75 -14.06 12.13
CA ASP A 167 -22.75 -13.91 13.18
C ASP A 167 -23.41 -12.52 13.16
N GLY A 168 -23.88 -12.14 11.96
CA GLY A 168 -24.59 -10.89 11.72
C GLY A 168 -23.71 -9.62 11.73
N ARG A 169 -22.38 -9.71 11.77
CA ARG A 169 -21.48 -8.53 11.73
C ARG A 169 -21.44 -7.84 10.35
N ALA A 170 -21.69 -8.59 9.27
CA ALA A 170 -21.87 -8.05 7.91
C ALA A 170 -23.29 -7.53 7.71
N ARG A 171 -23.61 -6.44 8.39
CA ARG A 171 -24.90 -5.76 8.31
C ARG A 171 -24.73 -4.26 8.18
N ALA A 172 -25.76 -3.59 7.67
CA ALA A 172 -25.87 -2.13 7.71
C ALA A 172 -25.59 -1.60 9.14
N GLY A 173 -24.55 -0.77 9.27
CA GLY A 173 -24.16 -0.09 10.51
C GLY A 173 -23.05 -0.78 11.30
N GLY A 174 -22.71 -2.00 10.92
CA GLY A 174 -21.53 -2.71 11.41
C GLY A 174 -20.22 -2.04 10.99
N PRO A 175 -19.07 -2.54 11.47
CA PRO A 175 -17.74 -2.06 11.08
C PRO A 175 -17.38 -2.36 9.63
N ILE A 176 -18.06 -3.32 8.99
CA ILE A 176 -17.90 -3.61 7.56
C ILE A 176 -18.63 -2.52 6.76
N VAL A 177 -17.87 -1.67 6.09
CA VAL A 177 -18.39 -0.55 5.29
C VAL A 177 -18.37 -0.83 3.79
N ALA A 178 -17.55 -1.79 3.35
CA ALA A 178 -17.56 -2.30 2.00
C ALA A 178 -17.37 -3.82 1.98
N ILE A 179 -17.98 -4.48 1.02
CA ILE A 179 -17.68 -5.87 0.66
C ILE A 179 -17.16 -5.90 -0.78
N GLN A 180 -15.97 -6.45 -0.97
CA GLN A 180 -15.50 -6.78 -2.32
C GLN A 180 -15.98 -8.17 -2.69
N ILE A 181 -16.56 -8.28 -3.87
CA ILE A 181 -16.94 -9.54 -4.50
C ILE A 181 -16.00 -9.81 -5.66
N GLU A 182 -15.58 -11.07 -5.79
CA GLU A 182 -14.62 -11.47 -6.81
C GLU A 182 -13.26 -10.74 -6.66
N ASN A 183 -12.32 -11.09 -7.53
CA ASN A 183 -11.07 -10.41 -7.72
C ASN A 183 -10.56 -10.63 -9.15
N GLU A 184 -10.23 -9.56 -9.87
CA GLU A 184 -9.67 -9.62 -11.22
C GLU A 184 -10.51 -10.46 -12.20
N LEU A 185 -11.82 -10.20 -12.24
CA LEU A 185 -12.72 -10.73 -13.27
C LEU A 185 -12.98 -9.67 -14.34
N TYR A 186 -12.70 -10.01 -15.60
CA TYR A 186 -12.57 -8.99 -16.65
C TYR A 186 -13.79 -8.83 -17.56
N ASP A 187 -14.55 -9.90 -17.83
CA ASP A 187 -15.53 -9.94 -18.92
C ASP A 187 -16.91 -10.49 -18.52
N ARG A 188 -17.18 -10.63 -17.21
CA ARG A 188 -18.42 -11.22 -16.67
C ARG A 188 -19.11 -10.34 -15.61
N PRO A 189 -19.55 -9.13 -15.96
CA PRO A 189 -20.20 -8.23 -15.00
C PRO A 189 -21.48 -8.83 -14.39
N GLU A 190 -22.24 -9.63 -15.12
CA GLU A 190 -23.46 -10.27 -14.61
C GLU A 190 -23.17 -11.28 -13.50
N HIS A 191 -22.04 -12.00 -13.60
CA HIS A 191 -21.63 -12.96 -12.57
C HIS A 191 -21.36 -12.24 -11.24
N ILE A 192 -20.75 -11.06 -11.28
CA ILE A 192 -20.52 -10.23 -10.08
C ILE A 192 -21.87 -9.87 -9.43
N SER A 193 -22.87 -9.43 -10.21
CA SER A 193 -24.22 -9.16 -9.69
C SER A 193 -24.88 -10.42 -9.09
N THR A 194 -24.73 -11.58 -9.73
CA THR A 194 -25.21 -12.88 -9.21
C THR A 194 -24.58 -13.19 -7.84
N LEU A 195 -23.26 -13.02 -7.70
CA LEU A 195 -22.53 -13.25 -6.45
C LEU A 195 -22.96 -12.29 -5.33
N ILE A 196 -23.18 -11.00 -5.64
CA ILE A 196 -23.77 -10.04 -4.68
C ILE A 196 -25.14 -10.54 -4.21
N GLY A 197 -25.97 -11.04 -5.15
CA GLY A 197 -27.26 -11.66 -4.85
C GLY A 197 -27.13 -12.83 -3.85
N LEU A 198 -26.21 -13.77 -4.10
CA LEU A 198 -25.95 -14.89 -3.20
C LEU A 198 -25.45 -14.45 -1.82
N ALA A 199 -24.59 -13.44 -1.75
CA ALA A 199 -24.12 -12.89 -0.49
C ALA A 199 -25.27 -12.28 0.33
N ARG A 200 -26.18 -11.55 -0.34
CA ARG A 200 -27.40 -11.01 0.28
C ARG A 200 -28.37 -12.11 0.72
N GLU A 201 -28.54 -13.16 -0.07
CA GLU A 201 -29.35 -14.34 0.31
C GLU A 201 -28.81 -15.02 1.58
N ALA A 202 -27.48 -15.07 1.73
CA ALA A 202 -26.82 -15.58 2.94
C ALA A 202 -26.94 -14.64 4.15
N GLY A 203 -27.41 -13.41 3.95
CA GLY A 203 -27.60 -12.41 5.02
C GLY A 203 -26.44 -11.43 5.20
N MET A 204 -25.51 -11.35 4.24
CA MET A 204 -24.41 -10.38 4.26
C MET A 204 -24.79 -9.10 3.50
N SER A 205 -24.48 -7.94 4.08
CA SER A 205 -24.67 -6.64 3.44
C SER A 205 -23.65 -5.62 3.95
N ALA A 206 -23.34 -4.63 3.12
CA ALA A 206 -22.52 -3.47 3.46
C ALA A 206 -23.01 -2.24 2.68
N PRO A 207 -22.69 -1.01 3.13
CA PRO A 207 -23.00 0.22 2.39
C PRO A 207 -22.47 0.20 0.95
N LEU A 208 -21.23 -0.25 0.74
CA LEU A 208 -20.60 -0.28 -0.57
C LEU A 208 -20.30 -1.72 -0.99
N TRP A 209 -20.50 -1.99 -2.28
CA TRP A 209 -19.93 -3.15 -2.94
C TRP A 209 -18.79 -2.67 -3.84
N THR A 210 -17.71 -3.42 -3.91
CA THR A 210 -16.52 -3.05 -4.68
C THR A 210 -16.06 -4.19 -5.56
N ALA A 211 -15.35 -3.85 -6.64
CA ALA A 211 -14.68 -4.80 -7.52
C ALA A 211 -13.43 -4.16 -8.12
N THR A 212 -12.44 -4.99 -8.43
CA THR A 212 -11.20 -4.58 -9.11
C THR A 212 -11.48 -4.16 -10.55
N ALA A 213 -10.87 -3.07 -11.02
CA ALA A 213 -11.26 -2.40 -12.25
C ALA A 213 -10.15 -2.27 -13.31
N TRP A 214 -9.03 -2.98 -13.15
CA TRP A 214 -7.91 -2.93 -14.10
C TRP A 214 -7.95 -4.03 -15.15
N GLY A 215 -7.06 -3.95 -16.15
CA GLY A 215 -6.99 -4.87 -17.28
C GLY A 215 -8.19 -4.78 -18.22
N GLY A 216 -8.81 -3.60 -18.31
CA GLY A 216 -10.03 -3.40 -19.10
C GLY A 216 -11.27 -4.11 -18.54
N ALA A 217 -11.34 -4.33 -17.23
CA ALA A 217 -12.45 -5.03 -16.59
C ALA A 217 -13.81 -4.38 -16.85
N GLN A 218 -14.80 -5.20 -17.15
CA GLN A 218 -16.21 -4.83 -17.33
C GLN A 218 -16.95 -5.08 -16.03
N LEU A 219 -17.48 -4.01 -15.42
CA LEU A 219 -18.15 -4.06 -14.12
C LEU A 219 -19.66 -3.82 -14.25
N PRO A 220 -20.49 -4.35 -13.33
CA PRO A 220 -21.91 -4.07 -13.32
C PRO A 220 -22.17 -2.60 -12.95
N ALA A 221 -22.60 -1.81 -13.94
CA ALA A 221 -22.76 -0.38 -13.82
C ALA A 221 -23.72 0.02 -12.68
N GLY A 222 -23.23 0.86 -11.77
CA GLY A 222 -24.01 1.33 -10.62
C GLY A 222 -24.17 0.34 -9.47
N GLU A 223 -23.65 -0.88 -9.56
CA GLU A 223 -23.75 -1.88 -8.48
C GLU A 223 -22.48 -1.98 -7.63
N VAL A 224 -21.32 -1.70 -8.21
CA VAL A 224 -20.02 -1.75 -7.51
C VAL A 224 -19.22 -0.47 -7.74
N VAL A 225 -18.46 -0.05 -6.72
CA VAL A 225 -17.43 0.99 -6.85
C VAL A 225 -16.20 0.36 -7.54
N PRO A 226 -15.76 0.86 -8.70
CA PRO A 226 -14.54 0.40 -9.37
C PRO A 226 -13.31 0.79 -8.55
N LEU A 227 -12.44 -0.18 -8.24
CA LEU A 227 -11.18 0.06 -7.53
C LEU A 227 -9.98 -0.34 -8.40
N PHE A 228 -9.05 0.58 -8.61
CA PHE A 228 -7.87 0.40 -9.46
C PHE A 228 -6.63 -0.03 -8.65
N GLY A 229 -5.69 -0.67 -9.35
CA GLY A 229 -4.39 -1.06 -8.82
C GLY A 229 -3.24 -0.29 -9.48
N GLY A 230 -2.03 -0.56 -9.02
CA GLY A 230 -0.82 -0.12 -9.70
C GLY A 230 0.41 -0.42 -8.86
N TYR A 231 1.50 -0.84 -9.51
CA TYR A 231 2.71 -1.26 -8.83
C TYR A 231 3.96 -0.60 -9.43
N ALA A 232 4.99 -0.39 -8.61
CA ALA A 232 6.25 0.22 -9.06
C ALA A 232 7.13 -0.75 -9.86
N ASP A 233 6.98 -2.04 -9.60
CA ASP A 233 7.55 -3.19 -10.32
C ASP A 233 6.69 -4.43 -10.00
N GLY A 234 6.94 -5.58 -10.61
CA GLY A 234 6.15 -6.80 -10.36
C GLY A 234 7.00 -8.06 -10.37
N PHE A 235 6.79 -8.95 -9.40
CA PHE A 235 7.43 -10.26 -9.35
C PHE A 235 6.99 -11.17 -10.51
N TRP A 236 5.81 -10.91 -11.06
CA TRP A 236 5.20 -11.67 -12.15
C TRP A 236 5.80 -11.36 -13.52
N VAL A 237 6.73 -10.41 -13.63
CA VAL A 237 7.43 -10.16 -14.90
C VAL A 237 8.53 -11.21 -15.06
N ASP A 238 8.69 -11.73 -16.27
CA ASP A 238 9.76 -12.69 -16.55
C ASP A 238 11.15 -12.14 -16.15
N PRO A 239 12.11 -13.01 -15.79
CA PRO A 239 13.42 -12.57 -15.26
C PRO A 239 14.18 -11.64 -16.22
N GLU A 240 14.01 -11.84 -17.53
CA GLU A 240 14.64 -11.04 -18.58
C GLU A 240 13.83 -9.80 -18.99
N GLY A 241 12.60 -9.65 -18.46
CA GLY A 241 11.65 -8.64 -18.90
C GLY A 241 11.99 -7.20 -18.48
N GLY A 242 12.95 -7.00 -17.57
CA GLY A 242 13.34 -5.67 -17.10
C GLY A 242 12.19 -4.90 -16.43
N TRP A 243 12.27 -3.56 -16.43
CA TRP A 243 11.25 -2.67 -15.87
C TRP A 243 10.26 -2.20 -16.95
N GLN A 244 9.04 -2.74 -16.91
CA GLN A 244 8.05 -2.64 -17.98
C GLN A 244 7.39 -1.26 -18.10
N PRO A 245 6.93 -0.85 -19.30
CA PRO A 245 6.31 0.47 -19.53
C PRO A 245 5.07 0.77 -18.69
N ASN A 246 4.24 -0.21 -18.37
CA ASN A 246 3.04 -0.02 -17.56
C ASN A 246 3.39 0.42 -16.12
N PHE A 247 4.45 -0.13 -15.52
CA PHE A 247 4.95 0.37 -14.23
C PHE A 247 5.47 1.80 -14.32
N ARG A 248 6.18 2.14 -15.42
CA ARG A 248 6.69 3.50 -15.67
C ARG A 248 5.55 4.50 -15.71
N ALA A 249 4.45 4.15 -16.36
CA ALA A 249 3.29 5.02 -16.56
C ALA A 249 2.74 5.58 -15.23
N HIS A 250 2.83 4.82 -14.14
CA HIS A 250 2.38 5.28 -12.82
C HIS A 250 3.22 6.39 -12.18
N PHE A 251 4.39 6.69 -12.73
CA PHE A 251 5.22 7.81 -12.27
C PHE A 251 4.99 9.10 -13.07
N PHE A 252 3.99 9.12 -13.95
CA PHE A 252 3.58 10.26 -14.75
C PHE A 252 2.17 10.71 -14.35
N PRO A 253 1.93 12.01 -14.16
CA PRO A 253 0.59 12.54 -13.98
C PRO A 253 -0.33 12.16 -15.15
N SER A 254 -1.46 11.53 -14.87
CA SER A 254 -2.39 11.01 -15.88
C SER A 254 -3.81 10.92 -15.33
N HIS A 255 -4.81 10.96 -16.20
CA HIS A 255 -6.19 10.61 -15.86
C HIS A 255 -6.57 9.22 -16.35
N ASP A 256 -5.58 8.46 -16.81
CA ASP A 256 -5.68 7.02 -17.02
C ASP A 256 -5.40 6.28 -15.72
N TRP A 257 -6.34 5.40 -15.36
CA TRP A 257 -6.34 4.64 -14.11
C TRP A 257 -6.10 3.16 -14.33
N ASP A 258 -6.30 2.68 -15.57
CA ASP A 258 -6.15 1.27 -15.87
C ASP A 258 -4.67 0.86 -15.83
N ASP A 259 -4.40 -0.37 -15.39
CA ASP A 259 -3.10 -1.02 -15.50
C ASP A 259 -3.30 -2.41 -16.11
N PRO A 260 -2.95 -2.61 -17.39
CA PRO A 260 -3.11 -3.91 -18.03
C PRO A 260 -2.13 -4.96 -17.51
N GLY A 261 -1.05 -4.58 -16.81
CA GLY A 261 -0.02 -5.53 -16.39
C GLY A 261 -0.25 -6.19 -15.03
N VAL A 262 -1.15 -5.67 -14.19
CA VAL A 262 -1.52 -6.36 -12.94
C VAL A 262 -2.32 -7.63 -13.27
N GLY A 263 -1.90 -8.75 -12.70
CA GLY A 263 -2.51 -10.07 -12.92
C GLY A 263 -2.41 -10.59 -14.36
N GLU A 264 -1.58 -10.00 -15.23
CA GLU A 264 -1.51 -10.37 -16.66
C GLU A 264 -1.14 -11.84 -16.89
N ASP A 265 -0.18 -12.33 -16.12
CA ASP A 265 0.29 -13.69 -16.20
C ASP A 265 -0.78 -14.70 -15.77
N VAL A 266 -1.50 -14.41 -14.70
CA VAL A 266 -2.62 -15.23 -14.21
C VAL A 266 -3.80 -15.17 -15.17
N ARG A 267 -4.16 -13.97 -15.68
CA ARG A 267 -5.22 -13.77 -16.67
C ARG A 267 -5.01 -14.64 -17.91
N ALA A 268 -3.77 -14.77 -18.37
CA ALA A 268 -3.43 -15.67 -19.47
C ALA A 268 -3.66 -17.15 -19.13
N THR A 269 -3.30 -17.59 -17.93
CA THR A 269 -3.53 -18.98 -17.49
C THR A 269 -5.01 -19.32 -17.26
N GLN A 270 -5.84 -18.31 -16.96
CA GLN A 270 -7.28 -18.48 -16.74
C GLN A 270 -8.12 -18.46 -18.04
N GLY A 271 -7.48 -18.35 -19.21
CA GLY A 271 -8.17 -18.37 -20.50
C GLY A 271 -8.81 -17.02 -20.91
N PHE A 272 -8.60 -15.95 -20.15
CA PHE A 272 -9.09 -14.62 -20.49
C PHE A 272 -8.23 -13.89 -21.55
N ALA A 273 -7.01 -14.37 -21.81
CA ALA A 273 -6.12 -13.76 -22.80
C ALA A 273 -6.68 -13.76 -24.24
N GLU A 274 -7.50 -14.76 -24.61
CA GLU A 274 -8.10 -14.82 -25.95
C GLU A 274 -9.16 -13.71 -26.16
N ALA A 275 -9.97 -13.41 -25.13
CA ALA A 275 -10.99 -12.37 -25.18
C ALA A 275 -10.39 -10.95 -25.26
N VAL A 276 -9.27 -10.71 -24.57
CA VAL A 276 -8.52 -9.45 -24.66
C VAL A 276 -7.82 -9.34 -26.00
N ALA A 277 -7.21 -10.41 -26.51
CA ALA A 277 -6.58 -10.40 -27.84
C ALA A 277 -7.61 -10.09 -28.95
N GLU A 278 -8.85 -10.57 -28.83
CA GLU A 278 -9.95 -10.24 -29.74
C GLU A 278 -10.39 -8.78 -29.59
N ALA A 279 -10.55 -8.28 -28.36
CA ALA A 279 -10.90 -6.88 -28.08
C ALA A 279 -9.81 -5.86 -28.48
N VAL A 280 -8.53 -6.26 -28.37
CA VAL A 280 -7.35 -5.49 -28.82
C VAL A 280 -7.20 -5.60 -30.33
N ALA A 281 -7.52 -6.73 -30.96
CA ALA A 281 -7.56 -6.85 -32.41
C ALA A 281 -8.66 -5.98 -33.03
N ASP A 282 -9.84 -5.92 -32.41
CA ASP A 282 -10.94 -5.06 -32.84
C ASP A 282 -10.60 -3.57 -32.63
N ALA A 283 -10.02 -3.20 -31.48
CA ALA A 283 -9.55 -1.83 -31.24
C ALA A 283 -8.35 -1.46 -32.13
N GLY A 284 -7.46 -2.42 -32.40
CA GLY A 284 -6.31 -2.30 -33.28
C GLY A 284 -6.70 -2.16 -34.75
N ALA A 285 -7.82 -2.73 -35.18
CA ALA A 285 -8.35 -2.54 -36.53
C ALA A 285 -8.91 -1.12 -36.75
N GLU A 286 -9.41 -0.46 -35.71
CA GLU A 286 -9.81 0.95 -35.75
C GLU A 286 -8.62 1.92 -35.61
N ALA A 287 -7.59 1.56 -34.85
CA ALA A 287 -6.39 2.39 -34.63
C ALA A 287 -5.31 2.26 -35.73
N ALA A 288 -5.21 1.11 -36.41
CA ALA A 288 -4.19 0.85 -37.45
C ALA A 288 -4.37 1.66 -38.75
N ALA A 289 -5.30 2.61 -38.79
CA ALA A 289 -5.33 3.65 -39.81
C ALA A 289 -4.26 4.74 -39.62
N ASP A 290 -3.61 4.87 -38.44
CA ASP A 290 -2.54 5.85 -38.20
C ASP A 290 -1.53 5.40 -37.10
N ALA A 291 -0.36 4.92 -37.57
CA ALA A 291 0.98 4.90 -36.94
C ALA A 291 1.36 4.05 -35.69
N ASP A 292 2.62 3.56 -35.78
CA ASP A 292 3.66 3.10 -34.83
C ASP A 292 3.31 2.36 -33.50
N ALA A 293 4.02 1.27 -33.21
CA ALA A 293 3.74 0.33 -32.12
C ALA A 293 3.90 0.91 -30.70
N GLY A 294 4.58 2.06 -30.55
CA GLY A 294 4.61 2.83 -29.30
C GLY A 294 3.31 3.57 -29.00
N ALA A 295 2.55 3.94 -30.04
CA ALA A 295 1.24 4.58 -29.92
C ALA A 295 0.11 3.57 -29.67
N ALA A 296 0.31 2.29 -29.99
CA ALA A 296 -0.67 1.24 -29.72
C ALA A 296 -0.88 0.98 -28.21
N ALA A 297 0.17 1.11 -27.39
CA ALA A 297 0.06 1.06 -25.93
C ALA A 297 -0.64 2.32 -25.35
N GLU A 298 -0.52 3.46 -26.03
CA GLU A 298 -1.22 4.72 -25.70
C GLU A 298 -2.71 4.67 -26.13
N ALA A 299 -3.02 3.95 -27.21
CA ALA A 299 -4.37 3.76 -27.74
C ALA A 299 -5.18 2.61 -27.09
N ALA A 300 -4.50 1.62 -26.49
CA ALA A 300 -5.16 0.53 -25.78
C ALA A 300 -5.77 0.95 -24.42
N SER A 301 -5.41 2.14 -23.92
CA SER A 301 -6.09 2.79 -22.79
C SER A 301 -7.47 3.26 -23.23
N ARG A 302 -8.47 2.37 -23.16
CA ARG A 302 -9.85 2.84 -23.00
C ARG A 302 -9.86 3.53 -21.65
N ARG A 303 -10.13 4.85 -21.60
CA ARG A 303 -10.42 5.52 -20.32
C ARG A 303 -11.41 4.65 -19.57
N ALA A 304 -11.00 4.12 -18.42
CA ALA A 304 -11.84 3.23 -17.64
C ALA A 304 -13.20 3.91 -17.41
N ASP A 305 -14.29 3.22 -17.75
CA ASP A 305 -15.62 3.73 -17.47
C ASP A 305 -15.82 3.65 -15.95
N LEU A 306 -15.83 4.82 -15.31
CA LEU A 306 -16.03 4.90 -13.87
C LEU A 306 -17.49 4.68 -13.48
N HIS A 307 -18.42 4.51 -14.43
CA HIS A 307 -19.84 4.23 -14.20
C HIS A 307 -20.52 5.19 -13.22
N GLY A 308 -20.10 6.47 -13.21
CA GLY A 308 -20.61 7.49 -12.30
C GLY A 308 -20.04 7.44 -10.88
N PHE A 309 -18.94 6.72 -10.66
CA PHE A 309 -18.15 6.70 -9.44
C PHE A 309 -16.87 7.55 -9.57
N PRO A 310 -16.22 7.92 -8.46
CA PRO A 310 -14.96 8.63 -8.54
C PRO A 310 -13.80 7.64 -8.72
N PRO A 311 -12.66 8.07 -9.27
CA PRO A 311 -11.49 7.20 -9.34
C PRO A 311 -11.02 6.85 -7.94
N ALA A 312 -10.86 5.56 -7.68
CA ALA A 312 -10.53 4.99 -6.38
C ALA A 312 -9.54 3.83 -6.56
N THR A 313 -8.70 3.58 -5.56
CA THR A 313 -7.68 2.54 -5.62
C THR A 313 -7.82 1.56 -4.45
N CYS A 314 -7.50 0.29 -4.67
CA CYS A 314 -7.43 -0.73 -3.62
C CYS A 314 -6.05 -1.41 -3.52
N GLU A 315 -5.31 -1.50 -4.63
CA GLU A 315 -4.06 -2.24 -4.71
C GLU A 315 -2.92 -1.40 -5.28
N LEU A 316 -2.62 -0.29 -4.61
CA LEU A 316 -1.35 0.39 -4.79
C LEU A 316 -0.26 -0.40 -4.09
N GLY A 317 0.74 -0.85 -4.85
CA GLY A 317 1.88 -1.60 -4.34
C GLY A 317 2.65 -0.82 -3.28
N SER A 318 2.41 -1.13 -2.01
CA SER A 318 3.17 -0.57 -0.89
C SER A 318 4.38 -1.42 -0.48
N GLY A 319 4.60 -2.50 -1.21
CA GLY A 319 5.71 -3.44 -1.17
C GLY A 319 5.64 -4.30 -2.43
N MET A 320 6.23 -5.49 -2.40
CA MET A 320 6.10 -6.48 -3.47
C MET A 320 6.32 -7.90 -2.92
N ALA A 321 5.54 -8.87 -3.38
CA ALA A 321 5.82 -10.28 -3.10
C ALA A 321 7.09 -10.74 -3.85
N THR A 322 7.66 -11.86 -3.41
CA THR A 322 8.91 -12.38 -3.95
C THR A 322 8.67 -13.74 -4.61
N ALA A 323 8.72 -13.81 -5.94
CA ALA A 323 8.69 -15.08 -6.66
C ALA A 323 10.10 -15.63 -6.86
N TYR A 324 10.22 -16.95 -6.94
CA TYR A 324 11.52 -17.61 -7.01
C TYR A 324 12.38 -17.09 -8.16
N HIS A 325 11.76 -16.87 -9.32
CA HIS A 325 12.42 -16.44 -10.56
C HIS A 325 12.77 -14.94 -10.58
N ARG A 326 12.08 -14.09 -9.81
CA ARG A 326 12.26 -12.63 -9.77
C ARG A 326 11.91 -12.05 -8.39
N ARG A 327 12.89 -11.39 -7.78
CA ARG A 327 12.86 -10.98 -6.37
C ARG A 327 12.99 -9.46 -6.17
N PRO A 328 12.02 -8.64 -6.61
CA PRO A 328 12.11 -7.19 -6.55
C PRO A 328 12.05 -6.66 -5.11
N VAL A 329 12.89 -5.67 -4.82
CA VAL A 329 12.88 -4.90 -3.57
C VAL A 329 12.76 -3.44 -3.94
N LEU A 330 11.67 -2.81 -3.50
CA LEU A 330 11.33 -1.42 -3.83
C LEU A 330 11.80 -0.47 -2.73
N ALA A 331 12.36 0.68 -3.12
CA ALA A 331 12.70 1.70 -2.14
C ALA A 331 11.43 2.38 -1.60
N ALA A 332 11.47 2.86 -0.36
CA ALA A 332 10.35 3.60 0.24
C ALA A 332 9.89 4.79 -0.61
N ARG A 333 10.82 5.46 -1.29
CA ARG A 333 10.51 6.58 -2.18
C ARG A 333 9.78 6.16 -3.46
N ASP A 334 10.06 4.97 -3.98
CA ASP A 334 9.37 4.40 -5.14
C ASP A 334 7.90 4.18 -4.82
N ILE A 335 7.63 3.52 -3.70
CA ILE A 335 6.30 3.27 -3.14
C ILE A 335 5.56 4.58 -2.89
N ALA A 336 6.22 5.54 -2.24
CA ALA A 336 5.64 6.83 -1.94
C ALA A 336 5.28 7.62 -3.20
N ALA A 337 6.14 7.60 -4.23
CA ALA A 337 5.92 8.32 -5.48
C ALA A 337 4.73 7.76 -6.26
N LEU A 338 4.59 6.44 -6.33
CA LEU A 338 3.43 5.76 -6.91
C LEU A 338 2.12 6.27 -6.31
N ALA A 339 2.00 6.24 -4.98
CA ALA A 339 0.81 6.73 -4.28
C ALA A 339 0.59 8.23 -4.48
N HIS A 340 1.67 9.02 -4.46
CA HIS A 340 1.63 10.47 -4.57
C HIS A 340 1.13 10.95 -5.94
N VAL A 341 1.50 10.25 -7.03
CA VAL A 341 0.96 10.53 -8.37
C VAL A 341 -0.56 10.34 -8.39
N LYS A 342 -1.09 9.28 -7.77
CA LYS A 342 -2.55 9.06 -7.71
C LYS A 342 -3.29 10.17 -6.95
N ILE A 343 -2.69 10.74 -5.90
CA ILE A 343 -3.21 11.94 -5.23
C ILE A 343 -3.29 13.11 -6.21
N GLY A 344 -2.23 13.36 -6.99
CA GLY A 344 -2.21 14.40 -8.03
C GLY A 344 -3.25 14.18 -9.13
N ASN A 345 -3.45 12.91 -9.53
CA ASN A 345 -4.37 12.50 -10.59
C ASN A 345 -5.85 12.63 -10.22
N GLY A 346 -6.17 12.78 -8.93
CA GLY A 346 -7.57 12.95 -8.49
C GLY A 346 -8.14 11.80 -7.66
N SER A 347 -7.31 10.87 -7.17
CA SER A 347 -7.78 9.70 -6.41
C SER A 347 -8.67 10.15 -5.24
N ALA A 348 -9.88 9.60 -5.19
CA ALA A 348 -10.87 9.85 -4.15
C ALA A 348 -10.79 8.80 -3.02
N TRP A 349 -10.03 7.73 -3.20
CA TRP A 349 -9.76 6.68 -2.22
C TRP A 349 -8.37 6.08 -2.51
N GLN A 350 -7.48 6.09 -1.51
CA GLN A 350 -6.15 5.48 -1.59
C GLN A 350 -6.14 4.11 -0.91
N GLY A 351 -5.94 3.04 -1.67
CA GLY A 351 -5.88 1.69 -1.13
C GLY A 351 -4.57 0.99 -1.47
N TYR A 352 -4.03 0.25 -0.51
CA TYR A 352 -2.70 -0.35 -0.59
C TYR A 352 -2.71 -1.86 -0.41
N TYR A 353 -1.89 -2.53 -1.22
CA TYR A 353 -1.69 -3.97 -1.17
C TYR A 353 -0.20 -4.32 -1.27
N MET A 354 0.38 -5.10 -0.35
CA MET A 354 -0.04 -5.31 1.04
C MET A 354 0.43 -4.15 1.91
N TYR A 355 -0.37 -3.77 2.92
CA TYR A 355 0.11 -2.84 3.94
C TYR A 355 0.75 -3.55 5.14
N VAL A 356 0.28 -4.76 5.43
CA VAL A 356 0.83 -5.64 6.47
C VAL A 356 1.18 -6.99 5.88
N GLY A 357 2.46 -7.36 6.01
CA GLY A 357 2.94 -8.69 5.66
C GLY A 357 2.39 -9.76 6.60
N GLY A 358 2.64 -11.03 6.28
CA GLY A 358 2.17 -12.14 7.11
C GLY A 358 2.83 -13.44 6.71
N ARG A 359 2.21 -14.55 7.12
CA ARG A 359 2.71 -15.89 6.87
C ARG A 359 1.54 -16.84 6.59
N ASN A 360 1.65 -17.72 5.61
CA ASN A 360 0.62 -18.72 5.36
C ASN A 360 0.33 -19.56 6.63
N PRO A 361 -0.95 -19.85 6.94
CA PRO A 361 -1.30 -20.55 8.16
C PRO A 361 -0.88 -22.03 8.16
N ARG A 362 -0.62 -22.61 6.98
CA ARG A 362 -0.09 -23.97 6.78
C ARG A 362 0.70 -24.02 5.48
N ALA A 363 1.56 -25.03 5.37
CA ALA A 363 2.28 -25.37 4.14
C ALA A 363 1.34 -25.65 2.95
N GLY A 364 1.86 -25.43 1.74
CA GLY A 364 1.15 -25.65 0.47
C GLY A 364 -0.02 -24.70 0.21
N LEU A 365 0.00 -23.48 0.73
CA LEU A 365 -1.04 -22.46 0.51
C LEU A 365 -0.62 -21.31 -0.39
N GLN A 366 0.64 -21.25 -0.78
CA GLN A 366 1.22 -20.29 -1.69
C GLN A 366 0.83 -20.56 -3.15
N GLU A 367 0.91 -19.53 -3.98
CA GLU A 367 0.98 -19.70 -5.42
C GLU A 367 2.17 -20.58 -5.81
N SER A 368 1.91 -21.60 -6.64
CA SER A 368 2.96 -22.52 -7.11
C SER A 368 2.68 -23.07 -8.52
N GLN A 369 3.76 -23.24 -9.28
CA GLN A 369 3.76 -23.92 -10.58
C GLN A 369 3.23 -25.35 -10.50
N ALA A 370 3.34 -26.00 -9.34
CA ALA A 370 2.76 -27.33 -9.11
C ALA A 370 1.22 -27.35 -9.23
N THR A 371 0.56 -26.18 -9.17
CA THR A 371 -0.88 -26.00 -9.37
C THR A 371 -1.25 -25.34 -10.70
N GLY A 372 -0.29 -25.23 -11.62
CA GLY A 372 -0.51 -24.59 -12.91
C GLY A 372 -0.41 -23.06 -12.89
N TYR A 373 -0.07 -22.45 -11.76
CA TYR A 373 0.28 -21.04 -11.71
C TYR A 373 1.64 -20.76 -12.38
N PRO A 374 1.91 -19.52 -12.79
CA PRO A 374 3.17 -19.21 -13.46
C PRO A 374 4.33 -18.98 -12.47
N ASN A 375 4.05 -18.72 -11.19
CA ASN A 375 5.07 -18.41 -10.18
C ASN A 375 5.16 -19.49 -9.09
N ASP A 376 6.36 -19.63 -8.50
CA ASP A 376 6.55 -20.25 -7.19
C ASP A 376 6.89 -19.16 -6.18
N LEU A 377 6.11 -19.07 -5.11
CA LEU A 377 6.33 -18.17 -3.97
C LEU A 377 6.87 -18.95 -2.76
N PRO A 378 7.37 -18.26 -1.71
CA PRO A 378 7.66 -18.90 -0.43
C PRO A 378 6.43 -19.62 0.11
N GLU A 379 6.64 -20.78 0.70
CA GLU A 379 5.57 -21.63 1.22
C GLU A 379 4.93 -21.04 2.47
N TRP A 380 5.74 -20.42 3.33
CA TRP A 380 5.33 -19.83 4.58
C TRP A 380 5.34 -18.31 4.52
N SER A 381 6.46 -17.67 4.20
CA SER A 381 6.54 -16.22 4.32
C SER A 381 5.69 -15.50 3.28
N TYR A 382 5.05 -14.44 3.73
CA TYR A 382 4.34 -13.48 2.89
C TYR A 382 4.60 -12.07 3.43
N ASP A 383 5.86 -11.76 3.73
CA ASP A 383 6.29 -10.45 4.25
C ASP A 383 5.95 -9.29 3.30
N PHE A 384 6.01 -9.58 1.99
CA PHE A 384 5.69 -8.64 0.90
C PHE A 384 6.57 -7.37 0.90
N HIS A 385 7.61 -7.30 1.74
CA HIS A 385 8.31 -6.04 2.03
C HIS A 385 7.33 -4.91 2.40
N ALA A 386 6.22 -5.27 3.04
CA ALA A 386 5.12 -4.36 3.32
C ALA A 386 5.57 -3.23 4.28
N PRO A 387 4.85 -2.10 4.33
CA PRO A 387 5.10 -1.04 5.31
C PRO A 387 5.18 -1.54 6.74
N ILE A 388 4.38 -2.55 7.10
CA ILE A 388 4.51 -3.30 8.34
C ILE A 388 4.88 -4.73 7.96
N GLY A 389 6.13 -5.13 8.21
CA GLY A 389 6.61 -6.47 7.86
C GLY A 389 5.89 -7.58 8.63
N GLN A 390 6.11 -8.83 8.22
CA GLN A 390 5.53 -10.04 8.81
C GLN A 390 5.75 -10.08 10.33
N SER A 391 6.94 -9.73 10.79
CA SER A 391 7.27 -9.70 12.22
C SER A 391 6.63 -8.52 12.95
N GLY A 392 6.16 -7.48 12.26
CA GLY A 392 5.51 -6.29 12.81
C GLY A 392 6.35 -5.03 12.86
N ASP A 393 7.57 -5.08 12.33
CA ASP A 393 8.47 -3.94 12.24
C ASP A 393 7.95 -2.93 11.20
N LEU A 394 8.02 -1.65 11.53
CA LEU A 394 7.65 -0.57 10.62
C LEU A 394 8.81 -0.28 9.66
N HIS A 395 8.60 -0.53 8.37
CA HIS A 395 9.57 -0.25 7.32
C HIS A 395 9.53 1.23 6.87
N PRO A 396 10.60 1.74 6.24
CA PRO A 396 10.68 3.14 5.80
C PRO A 396 9.54 3.58 4.86
N SER A 397 8.96 2.66 4.08
CA SER A 397 7.78 2.94 3.24
C SER A 397 6.57 3.39 4.06
N GLY A 398 6.38 2.82 5.26
CA GLY A 398 5.33 3.24 6.18
C GLY A 398 5.48 4.70 6.65
N HIS A 399 6.71 5.17 6.87
CA HIS A 399 6.97 6.56 7.25
C HIS A 399 6.63 7.55 6.14
N GLU A 400 7.03 7.23 4.90
CA GLU A 400 6.73 8.04 3.72
C GLU A 400 5.21 8.13 3.46
N LEU A 401 4.51 6.99 3.51
CA LEU A 401 3.06 6.95 3.28
C LEU A 401 2.28 7.67 4.39
N ARG A 402 2.70 7.55 5.66
CA ARG A 402 2.06 8.25 6.79
C ARG A 402 1.99 9.77 6.59
N ALA A 403 3.04 10.37 6.02
CA ALA A 403 3.05 11.81 5.72
C ALA A 403 2.00 12.19 4.66
N GLN A 404 1.73 11.32 3.69
CA GLN A 404 0.68 11.51 2.69
C GLN A 404 -0.71 11.29 3.32
N HIS A 405 -0.85 10.30 4.19
CA HIS A 405 -2.12 10.02 4.87
C HIS A 405 -2.54 11.15 5.81
N ALA A 406 -1.58 11.76 6.52
CA ALA A 406 -1.85 12.95 7.34
C ALA A 406 -2.43 14.08 6.48
N PHE A 407 -1.87 14.30 5.28
CA PHE A 407 -2.38 15.28 4.32
C PHE A 407 -3.80 14.93 3.86
N LEU A 408 -4.06 13.68 3.47
CA LEU A 408 -5.39 13.25 3.03
C LEU A 408 -6.44 13.37 4.14
N ALA A 409 -6.07 13.05 5.39
CA ALA A 409 -6.94 13.21 6.54
C ALA A 409 -7.26 14.68 6.84
N ALA A 410 -6.28 15.58 6.69
CA ALA A 410 -6.45 17.00 7.01
C ALA A 410 -7.17 17.81 5.91
N PHE A 411 -7.07 17.39 4.64
CA PHE A 411 -7.57 18.17 3.50
C PHE A 411 -8.55 17.39 2.61
N GLY A 412 -8.95 16.18 2.98
CA GLY A 412 -9.84 15.32 2.18
C GLY A 412 -11.20 15.95 1.88
N ASP A 413 -11.72 16.77 2.80
CA ASP A 413 -12.95 17.55 2.63
C ASP A 413 -12.84 18.58 1.50
N ARG A 414 -11.69 19.26 1.39
CA ARG A 414 -11.40 20.19 0.30
C ARG A 414 -11.09 19.45 -0.99
N LEU A 415 -10.27 18.40 -0.93
CA LEU A 415 -9.83 17.64 -2.09
C LEU A 415 -11.00 17.02 -2.87
N GLY A 416 -12.08 16.63 -2.19
CA GLY A 416 -13.29 16.12 -2.86
C GLY A 416 -14.00 17.15 -3.76
N GLY A 417 -13.79 18.45 -3.53
CA GLY A 417 -14.28 19.52 -4.40
C GLY A 417 -13.29 19.90 -5.52
N MET A 418 -12.02 19.52 -5.38
CA MET A 418 -10.94 19.93 -6.28
C MET A 418 -10.80 19.02 -7.49
N THR A 419 -10.78 19.59 -8.70
CA THR A 419 -10.43 18.87 -9.92
C THR A 419 -8.93 18.60 -9.98
N SER A 420 -8.54 17.55 -10.71
CA SER A 420 -7.15 17.35 -11.14
C SER A 420 -6.94 17.97 -12.52
N SER A 421 -5.97 18.86 -12.63
CA SER A 421 -5.55 19.47 -13.89
C SER A 421 -4.08 19.16 -14.17
N LEU A 422 -3.80 18.64 -15.36
CA LEU A 422 -2.44 18.33 -15.81
C LEU A 422 -1.81 19.56 -16.51
N PRO A 423 -0.48 19.76 -16.42
CA PRO A 423 0.21 20.86 -17.07
C PRO A 423 -0.03 20.93 -18.58
N ASP A 424 0.00 22.15 -19.15
CA ASP A 424 -0.22 22.38 -20.59
C ASP A 424 0.92 21.76 -21.45
N ALA A 425 2.13 21.66 -20.88
CA ALA A 425 3.24 20.91 -21.42
C ALA A 425 3.67 19.85 -20.40
N GLY A 426 3.57 18.58 -20.79
CA GLY A 426 3.96 17.43 -19.97
C GLY A 426 5.10 16.64 -20.61
N PRO A 427 5.56 15.57 -19.93
CA PRO A 427 6.60 14.70 -20.45
C PRO A 427 6.23 14.09 -21.79
N GLY A 428 7.20 13.92 -22.70
CA GLY A 428 7.00 13.43 -24.06
C GLY A 428 6.77 11.91 -24.22
N GLY A 429 6.48 11.21 -23.12
CA GLY A 429 6.32 9.75 -23.05
C GLY A 429 6.97 9.15 -21.80
N PHE A 430 6.77 7.85 -21.57
CA PHE A 430 7.21 7.17 -20.33
C PHE A 430 8.73 6.97 -20.18
N THR A 431 9.51 7.38 -21.19
CA THR A 431 10.99 7.40 -21.15
C THR A 431 11.56 8.79 -20.87
N ASP A 432 10.71 9.82 -20.83
CA ASP A 432 11.13 11.19 -20.52
C ASP A 432 11.55 11.30 -19.04
N ARG A 433 12.79 11.72 -18.83
CA ARG A 433 13.43 11.86 -17.51
C ARG A 433 13.80 13.30 -17.17
N THR A 434 13.53 14.26 -18.05
CA THR A 434 14.00 15.65 -17.93
C THR A 434 12.87 16.64 -17.75
N THR A 435 11.65 16.28 -18.14
CA THR A 435 10.46 17.12 -17.93
C THR A 435 9.93 16.97 -16.51
N LEU A 436 9.63 18.11 -15.87
CA LEU A 436 9.05 18.14 -14.52
C LEU A 436 7.69 17.42 -14.49
N ARG A 437 7.52 16.54 -13.50
CA ARG A 437 6.29 15.77 -13.29
C ARG A 437 5.48 16.34 -12.14
N TRP A 438 4.31 16.88 -12.46
CA TRP A 438 3.45 17.54 -11.47
C TRP A 438 2.00 17.66 -11.95
N ALA A 439 1.08 17.87 -11.02
CA ALA A 439 -0.33 18.12 -11.26
C ALA A 439 -0.87 19.23 -10.34
N LEU A 440 -2.01 19.81 -10.70
CA LEU A 440 -2.74 20.77 -9.87
C LEU A 440 -4.05 20.12 -9.38
N ARG A 441 -4.24 20.04 -8.06
CA ARG A 441 -5.56 19.82 -7.45
C ARG A 441 -6.13 21.19 -7.07
N SER A 442 -7.26 21.62 -7.64
CA SER A 442 -7.82 22.94 -7.34
C SER A 442 -9.33 23.01 -7.53
N ASP A 443 -9.98 23.91 -6.78
CA ASP A 443 -11.38 24.30 -6.95
C ASP A 443 -11.55 25.66 -7.68
N GLY A 444 -10.45 26.22 -8.18
CA GLY A 444 -10.39 27.52 -8.84
C GLY A 444 -9.95 28.68 -7.94
N ASP A 445 -9.95 28.51 -6.61
CA ASP A 445 -9.51 29.53 -5.64
C ASP A 445 -8.40 29.00 -4.72
N GLU A 446 -8.61 27.84 -4.11
CA GLU A 446 -7.58 27.10 -3.38
C GLU A 446 -7.00 25.99 -4.26
N ALA A 447 -5.74 25.66 -4.02
CA ALA A 447 -5.09 24.58 -4.74
C ALA A 447 -3.97 23.91 -3.94
N PHE A 448 -3.62 22.70 -4.37
CA PHE A 448 -2.38 22.02 -4.06
C PHE A 448 -1.64 21.72 -5.35
N VAL A 449 -0.42 22.22 -5.45
CA VAL A 449 0.54 21.77 -6.47
C VAL A 449 1.17 20.47 -5.99
N VAL A 450 0.95 19.40 -6.74
CA VAL A 450 1.45 18.06 -6.43
C VAL A 450 2.63 17.75 -7.36
N VAL A 451 3.86 17.88 -6.86
CA VAL A 451 5.09 17.53 -7.59
C VAL A 451 5.46 16.08 -7.28
N SER A 452 5.67 15.27 -8.31
CA SER A 452 6.02 13.84 -8.20
C SER A 452 7.19 13.52 -9.13
N HIS A 453 8.37 14.03 -8.80
CA HIS A 453 9.56 13.97 -9.66
C HIS A 453 10.53 12.88 -9.19
N HIS A 454 10.10 11.63 -9.29
CA HIS A 454 10.83 10.43 -8.85
C HIS A 454 10.41 9.20 -9.68
N GLN A 455 11.30 8.24 -9.90
CA GLN A 455 10.92 6.91 -10.41
C GLN A 455 11.95 5.82 -10.07
N PRO A 456 11.57 4.53 -10.01
CA PRO A 456 12.48 3.41 -9.80
C PRO A 456 13.50 3.25 -10.93
N TYR A 457 14.65 2.65 -10.62
CA TYR A 457 15.71 2.16 -11.54
C TYR A 457 16.34 3.19 -12.50
N GLU A 458 15.55 3.90 -13.30
CA GLU A 458 15.97 4.89 -14.28
C GLU A 458 15.70 6.32 -13.75
N GLN A 459 16.46 6.78 -12.76
CA GLN A 459 16.17 8.04 -12.05
C GLN A 459 15.98 9.26 -12.96
N VAL A 460 15.04 10.14 -12.62
CA VAL A 460 14.83 11.44 -13.29
C VAL A 460 15.99 12.41 -13.02
N GLU A 461 16.14 13.43 -13.87
CA GLU A 461 17.16 14.48 -13.71
C GLU A 461 16.61 15.66 -12.90
N GLU A 462 17.50 16.43 -12.24
CA GLU A 462 17.12 17.71 -11.64
C GLU A 462 16.59 18.69 -12.71
N VAL A 463 15.46 19.34 -12.43
CA VAL A 463 14.90 20.36 -13.32
C VAL A 463 15.27 21.74 -12.80
N ARG A 464 16.02 22.51 -13.59
CA ARG A 464 16.57 23.80 -13.16
C ARG A 464 15.72 24.99 -13.51
N GLY A 465 15.77 26.02 -12.67
CA GLY A 465 15.15 27.32 -12.95
C GLY A 465 13.63 27.27 -13.10
N VAL A 466 12.96 26.41 -12.32
CA VAL A 466 11.52 26.21 -12.32
C VAL A 466 10.81 27.39 -11.64
N GLN A 467 9.85 27.98 -12.37
CA GLN A 467 8.74 28.74 -11.81
C GLN A 467 7.44 28.23 -12.45
N LEU A 468 6.47 27.89 -11.63
CA LEU A 468 5.17 27.36 -12.03
C LEU A 468 4.20 28.52 -12.26
N THR A 469 3.52 28.52 -13.39
CA THR A 469 2.44 29.46 -13.70
C THR A 469 1.09 28.75 -13.53
N LEU A 470 0.30 29.18 -12.57
CA LEU A 470 -1.00 28.59 -12.24
C LEU A 470 -2.10 29.57 -12.67
N ALA A 471 -2.90 29.20 -13.67
CA ALA A 471 -4.09 29.96 -14.03
C ALA A 471 -5.30 29.43 -13.25
N LEU A 472 -5.65 30.13 -12.17
CA LEU A 472 -6.83 29.91 -11.35
C LEU A 472 -8.00 30.78 -11.87
N ASP A 473 -9.19 30.68 -11.28
CA ASP A 473 -10.39 31.35 -11.81
C ASP A 473 -10.30 32.88 -11.73
N ALA A 474 -9.81 33.39 -10.59
CA ALA A 474 -9.74 34.82 -10.33
C ALA A 474 -8.39 35.45 -10.70
N GLU A 475 -7.32 34.65 -10.77
CA GLU A 475 -5.96 35.16 -10.92
C GLU A 475 -5.01 34.17 -11.62
N VAL A 476 -3.92 34.70 -12.18
CA VAL A 476 -2.78 33.91 -12.65
C VAL A 476 -1.61 34.16 -11.70
N LEU A 477 -1.12 33.09 -11.08
CA LEU A 477 -0.01 33.11 -10.13
C LEU A 477 1.26 32.58 -10.78
N THR A 478 2.41 33.15 -10.42
CA THR A 478 3.73 32.58 -10.71
C THR A 478 4.44 32.30 -9.40
N ILE A 479 4.76 31.04 -9.14
CA ILE A 479 5.36 30.58 -7.87
C ILE A 479 6.57 29.67 -8.12
N PRO A 480 7.59 29.68 -7.25
CA PRO A 480 7.85 30.70 -6.23
C PRO A 480 8.22 32.05 -6.88
N SER A 481 8.48 33.08 -6.05
CA SER A 481 8.81 34.44 -6.50
C SER A 481 10.07 34.53 -7.36
N ARG A 482 10.97 33.55 -7.22
CA ARG A 482 12.23 33.40 -7.94
C ARG A 482 12.33 31.98 -8.48
N PRO A 483 13.02 31.74 -9.62
CA PRO A 483 13.29 30.40 -10.10
C PRO A 483 14.03 29.54 -9.07
N ILE A 484 13.62 28.28 -8.93
CA ILE A 484 14.25 27.29 -8.07
C ILE A 484 14.56 26.01 -8.84
N ASP A 485 15.49 25.22 -8.35
CA ASP A 485 15.75 23.89 -8.90
C ASP A 485 14.87 22.87 -8.18
N ILE A 486 14.38 21.87 -8.92
CA ILE A 486 13.61 20.74 -8.39
C ILE A 486 14.49 19.49 -8.46
N PRO A 487 15.03 19.02 -7.33
CA PRO A 487 15.86 17.83 -7.29
C PRO A 487 15.09 16.57 -7.70
N ALA A 488 15.82 15.60 -8.25
CA ALA A 488 15.32 14.23 -8.40
C ALA A 488 14.91 13.67 -7.02
N GLY A 489 13.84 12.89 -6.99
CA GLY A 489 13.25 12.38 -5.77
C GLY A 489 12.26 13.33 -5.11
N THR A 490 11.92 14.48 -5.68
CA THR A 490 10.98 15.44 -5.06
C THR A 490 9.54 14.93 -5.06
N LEU A 491 8.96 14.76 -3.86
CA LEU A 491 7.53 14.58 -3.65
C LEU A 491 7.01 15.76 -2.83
N ALA A 492 6.19 16.63 -3.42
CA ALA A 492 5.74 17.85 -2.75
C ALA A 492 4.25 18.19 -2.95
N ARG A 493 3.64 18.79 -1.93
CA ARG A 493 2.22 19.21 -1.89
C ARG A 493 2.12 20.67 -1.46
N TRP A 494 2.44 21.58 -2.36
CA TRP A 494 2.50 23.01 -2.03
C TRP A 494 1.10 23.61 -1.98
N PRO A 495 0.66 24.13 -0.83
CA PRO A 495 -0.62 24.83 -0.74
C PRO A 495 -0.54 26.18 -1.46
N VAL A 496 -1.61 26.53 -2.17
CA VAL A 496 -1.78 27.78 -2.92
C VAL A 496 -3.17 28.32 -2.62
N GLY A 497 -3.28 29.60 -2.27
CA GLY A 497 -4.54 30.24 -1.88
C GLY A 497 -5.16 29.73 -0.57
N LEU A 498 -4.46 28.88 0.19
CA LEU A 498 -4.99 28.18 1.36
C LEU A 498 -5.37 29.13 2.50
N ARG A 499 -6.60 29.02 3.00
CA ARG A 499 -7.06 29.76 4.20
C ARG A 499 -6.78 29.00 5.49
N LEU A 500 -6.16 29.70 6.45
CA LEU A 500 -5.87 29.23 7.81
C LEU A 500 -7.06 29.41 8.76
N GLY A 501 -8.24 28.94 8.34
CA GLY A 501 -9.48 29.02 9.11
C GLY A 501 -10.69 29.35 8.24
N ALA A 502 -11.89 29.14 8.79
CA ALA A 502 -13.16 29.37 8.09
C ALA A 502 -13.77 30.76 8.32
N ALA A 503 -13.21 31.56 9.24
CA ALA A 503 -13.74 32.88 9.56
C ALA A 503 -13.52 33.89 8.42
N PRO A 504 -14.44 34.85 8.20
CA PRO A 504 -14.19 35.96 7.29
C PRO A 504 -12.93 36.73 7.69
N GLY A 505 -12.02 36.93 6.74
CA GLY A 505 -10.73 37.58 7.00
C GLY A 505 -9.64 36.66 7.56
N ALA A 506 -9.88 35.34 7.65
CA ALA A 506 -8.83 34.39 7.98
C ALA A 506 -7.61 34.56 7.06
N THR A 507 -6.42 34.38 7.62
CA THR A 507 -5.16 34.51 6.87
C THR A 507 -5.18 33.60 5.65
N ARG A 508 -5.00 34.19 4.47
CA ARG A 508 -4.84 33.47 3.20
C ARG A 508 -3.35 33.39 2.85
N LEU A 509 -2.83 32.18 2.74
CA LEU A 509 -1.49 31.93 2.23
C LEU A 509 -1.59 31.86 0.71
N ARG A 510 -1.02 32.84 0.00
CA ARG A 510 -1.00 32.82 -1.46
C ARG A 510 -0.23 31.60 -1.97
N TRP A 511 0.91 31.28 -1.36
CA TRP A 511 1.58 29.99 -1.52
C TRP A 511 2.55 29.67 -0.38
N VAL A 512 2.89 28.38 -0.26
CA VAL A 512 4.04 27.89 0.52
C VAL A 512 4.78 26.83 -0.30
N THR A 513 6.09 26.95 -0.51
CA THR A 513 6.90 25.92 -1.20
C THR A 513 7.40 24.82 -0.25
N ALA A 514 6.49 24.30 0.58
CA ALA A 514 6.71 23.16 1.46
C ALA A 514 5.47 22.26 1.46
N SER A 515 5.67 20.97 1.72
CA SER A 515 4.63 19.96 1.60
C SER A 515 3.66 20.04 2.77
N ALA A 516 2.39 20.34 2.52
CA ALA A 516 1.37 20.31 3.55
C ALA A 516 1.25 18.90 4.17
N LEU A 517 1.21 18.86 5.51
CA LEU A 517 0.97 17.66 6.31
C LEU A 517 -0.38 17.72 7.02
N THR A 518 -0.66 18.79 7.76
CA THR A 518 -1.94 18.97 8.45
C THR A 518 -2.23 20.45 8.73
N LEU A 519 -3.49 20.78 9.00
CA LEU A 519 -3.93 22.10 9.43
C LEU A 519 -4.61 21.97 10.79
N LEU A 520 -3.96 22.52 11.83
CA LEU A 520 -4.49 22.51 13.18
C LEU A 520 -5.47 23.68 13.37
N PRO A 521 -6.71 23.42 13.81
CA PRO A 521 -7.66 24.49 14.07
C PRO A 521 -7.25 25.31 15.31
N PRO A 522 -7.77 26.54 15.45
CA PRO A 522 -7.64 27.32 16.68
C PRO A 522 -8.17 26.56 17.91
N GLU A 523 -7.48 26.63 19.05
CA GLU A 523 -7.93 26.04 20.32
C GLU A 523 -8.11 27.07 21.44
N PRO A 524 -9.23 27.10 22.18
CA PRO A 524 -9.46 28.03 23.29
C PRO A 524 -8.35 27.96 24.36
N HIS A 525 -7.59 29.05 24.58
CA HIS A 525 -6.61 29.15 25.68
C HIS A 525 -7.20 29.97 26.85
N ALA A 526 -7.14 29.42 28.06
CA ALA A 526 -7.61 30.08 29.29
C ALA A 526 -6.86 31.37 29.72
N ALA A 527 -5.74 31.75 29.09
CA ALA A 527 -4.90 32.88 29.52
C ALA A 527 -4.71 33.99 28.48
N THR A 528 -5.07 33.76 27.21
CA THR A 528 -5.00 34.75 26.12
C THR A 528 -6.14 34.53 25.13
N ASP A 529 -6.87 35.59 24.77
CA ASP A 529 -8.02 35.53 23.83
C ASP A 529 -7.63 35.19 22.38
N ALA A 530 -6.34 35.00 22.05
CA ALA A 530 -5.86 34.67 20.71
C ALA A 530 -5.54 33.18 20.60
N THR A 531 -6.21 32.51 19.64
CA THR A 531 -6.02 31.09 19.32
C THR A 531 -5.79 31.01 17.82
N GLU A 532 -4.58 30.63 17.41
CA GLU A 532 -4.12 30.77 16.02
C GLU A 532 -4.17 29.40 15.34
N ALA A 533 -4.73 29.33 14.13
CA ALA A 533 -4.61 28.12 13.30
C ALA A 533 -3.14 27.90 12.93
N THR A 534 -2.69 26.65 12.90
CA THR A 534 -1.30 26.30 12.53
C THR A 534 -1.29 25.36 11.34
N LEU A 535 -0.71 25.81 10.22
CA LEU A 535 -0.38 24.92 9.11
C LEU A 535 0.95 24.23 9.40
N VAL A 536 0.97 22.91 9.30
CA VAL A 536 2.18 22.10 9.46
C VAL A 536 2.64 21.63 8.08
N VAL A 537 3.88 21.96 7.73
CA VAL A 537 4.49 21.63 6.44
C VAL A 537 5.84 20.97 6.62
N ALA A 538 6.19 20.05 5.72
CA ALA A 538 7.52 19.47 5.63
C ALA A 538 8.35 20.18 4.56
N ALA A 539 9.56 20.62 4.94
CA ALA A 539 10.55 21.12 4.00
C ALA A 539 11.05 19.99 3.09
N THR A 540 11.31 20.30 1.81
CA THR A 540 11.93 19.35 0.89
C THR A 540 13.42 19.68 0.78
N PRO A 541 14.34 18.72 1.00
CA PRO A 541 15.77 18.96 0.81
C PRO A 541 16.08 19.55 -0.57
N GLY A 542 16.88 20.63 -0.59
CA GLY A 542 17.25 21.34 -1.82
C GLY A 542 16.24 22.39 -2.31
N ILE A 543 15.04 22.47 -1.74
CA ILE A 543 14.02 23.46 -2.10
C ILE A 543 13.84 24.47 -0.95
N PRO A 544 14.07 25.78 -1.18
CA PRO A 544 13.76 26.80 -0.18
C PRO A 544 12.29 26.81 0.19
N VAL A 545 11.98 26.96 1.47
CA VAL A 545 10.61 27.18 1.94
C VAL A 545 10.31 28.67 1.86
N GLU A 546 9.65 29.08 0.79
CA GLU A 546 9.13 30.42 0.60
C GLU A 546 7.66 30.45 1.02
N VAL A 547 7.27 31.48 1.76
CA VAL A 547 5.88 31.75 2.12
C VAL A 547 5.48 33.13 1.60
N CYS A 548 4.28 33.22 1.03
CA CYS A 548 3.64 34.49 0.69
C CYS A 548 2.25 34.53 1.33
N VAL A 549 2.03 35.52 2.18
CA VAL A 549 0.71 35.83 2.78
C VAL A 549 0.02 36.89 1.93
N GLU A 550 -1.30 36.82 1.81
CA GLU A 550 -2.09 37.83 1.09
C GLU A 550 -1.79 39.23 1.64
N GLY A 551 -1.35 40.14 0.77
CA GLY A 551 -0.95 41.51 1.14
C GLY A 551 0.47 41.67 1.69
N GLU A 552 1.26 40.59 1.79
CA GLU A 552 2.67 40.63 2.20
C GLU A 552 3.62 40.24 1.05
N GLU A 553 4.87 40.70 1.12
CA GLU A 553 5.93 40.27 0.20
C GLU A 553 6.38 38.83 0.51
N PRO A 554 6.70 38.01 -0.51
CA PRO A 554 7.23 36.66 -0.31
C PRO A 554 8.55 36.65 0.48
N ARG A 555 8.72 35.66 1.37
CA ARG A 555 9.95 35.50 2.15
C ARG A 555 10.31 34.05 2.40
N ASP A 556 11.61 33.78 2.43
CA ASP A 556 12.15 32.47 2.80
C ASP A 556 12.08 32.30 4.34
N VAL A 557 11.66 31.12 4.78
CA VAL A 557 11.59 30.75 6.20
C VAL A 557 12.35 29.44 6.45
N PRO A 558 13.16 29.35 7.52
CA PRO A 558 13.83 28.10 7.88
C PRO A 558 12.87 27.10 8.53
N VAL A 559 13.35 25.88 8.82
CA VAL A 559 12.68 24.94 9.72
C VAL A 559 12.41 25.61 11.08
N GLY A 560 11.21 25.46 11.62
CA GLY A 560 10.77 26.10 12.86
C GLY A 560 9.33 26.62 12.81
N VAL A 561 8.94 27.39 13.82
CA VAL A 561 7.60 27.99 13.95
C VAL A 561 7.64 29.45 13.52
N HIS A 562 6.75 29.86 12.63
CA HIS A 562 6.69 31.20 12.07
C HIS A 562 5.28 31.78 12.16
N ARG A 563 5.18 33.07 12.50
CA ARG A 563 3.94 33.84 12.38
C ARG A 563 3.66 34.14 10.91
N VAL A 564 2.41 33.97 10.49
CA VAL A 564 1.93 34.28 9.13
C VAL A 564 0.53 34.89 9.26
N GLY A 565 0.38 36.18 8.97
CA GLY A 565 -0.84 36.92 9.34
C GLY A 565 -1.24 36.70 10.80
N ASP A 566 -2.47 36.26 11.02
CA ASP A 566 -3.05 35.90 12.31
C ASP A 566 -2.90 34.39 12.65
N GLY A 567 -2.16 33.64 11.83
CA GLY A 567 -1.90 32.21 11.98
C GLY A 567 -0.44 31.87 12.22
N ARG A 568 -0.14 30.56 12.20
CA ARG A 568 1.23 30.01 12.28
C ARG A 568 1.52 29.03 11.16
N LEU A 569 2.81 28.96 10.82
CA LEU A 569 3.41 27.95 9.96
C LEU A 569 4.46 27.19 10.78
N LEU A 570 4.25 25.89 11.00
CA LEU A 570 5.25 24.97 11.56
C LEU A 570 5.94 24.24 10.41
N VAL A 571 7.20 24.57 10.16
CA VAL A 571 8.03 23.92 9.14
C VAL A 571 8.88 22.84 9.82
N VAL A 572 8.67 21.57 9.46
CA VAL A 572 9.46 20.43 9.96
C VAL A 572 10.49 19.99 8.92
N ALA A 573 11.63 19.48 9.37
CA ALA A 573 12.71 19.02 8.48
C ALA A 573 12.49 17.59 7.97
N ASP A 574 12.05 16.69 8.86
CA ASP A 574 11.96 15.25 8.60
C ASP A 574 10.52 14.77 8.83
N ALA A 575 9.77 14.61 7.74
CA ALA A 575 8.40 14.12 7.82
C ALA A 575 8.32 12.67 8.34
N HIS A 576 9.40 11.88 8.24
CA HIS A 576 9.43 10.47 8.68
C HIS A 576 9.38 10.32 10.19
N ARG A 577 9.67 11.39 10.94
CA ARG A 577 9.59 11.41 12.41
C ARG A 577 8.30 12.04 12.93
N VAL A 578 7.53 12.67 12.05
CA VAL A 578 6.31 13.39 12.42
C VAL A 578 5.11 12.46 12.35
N TRP A 579 4.31 12.50 13.42
CA TRP A 579 3.06 11.77 13.57
C TRP A 579 1.93 12.74 13.79
N VAL A 580 0.84 12.57 13.06
CA VAL A 580 -0.37 13.40 13.19
C VAL A 580 -1.49 12.50 13.67
N HIS A 581 -2.12 12.88 14.78
CA HIS A 581 -3.28 12.18 15.33
C HIS A 581 -4.38 13.17 15.70
N GLY A 582 -5.48 13.16 14.94
CA GLY A 582 -6.53 14.16 15.08
C GLY A 582 -5.98 15.58 14.90
N HIS A 583 -5.99 16.37 15.96
CA HIS A 583 -5.47 17.75 15.99
C HIS A 583 -4.15 17.88 16.76
N GLU A 584 -3.46 16.78 17.03
CA GLU A 584 -2.18 16.74 17.69
C GLU A 584 -1.05 16.32 16.75
N VAL A 585 0.14 16.85 17.01
CA VAL A 585 1.35 16.59 16.23
C VAL A 585 2.46 16.17 17.18
N PHE A 586 3.07 15.05 16.89
CA PHE A 586 4.16 14.46 17.66
C PHE A 586 5.40 14.28 16.78
N GLU A 587 6.55 14.24 17.43
CA GLU A 587 7.83 13.91 16.83
C GLU A 587 8.53 12.88 17.71
N THR A 588 9.03 11.80 17.12
CA THR A 588 9.77 10.74 17.82
C THR A 588 10.68 9.98 16.87
N ASP A 589 11.69 9.30 17.40
CA ASP A 589 12.59 8.38 16.69
C ASP A 589 12.15 6.91 16.71
N GLY A 590 11.06 6.59 17.41
CA GLY A 590 10.46 5.24 17.40
C GLY A 590 9.09 5.19 16.76
N GLU A 591 8.33 4.16 17.13
CA GLU A 591 6.97 3.95 16.64
C GLU A 591 5.94 4.54 17.60
N LEU A 592 4.83 5.03 17.04
CA LEU A 592 3.71 5.58 17.78
C LEU A 592 2.44 4.77 17.46
N ALA A 593 1.67 4.45 18.49
CA ALA A 593 0.33 3.90 18.38
C ALA A 593 -0.66 4.82 19.10
N THR A 594 -1.93 4.72 18.71
CA THR A 594 -3.01 5.52 19.31
C THR A 594 -4.15 4.61 19.74
N GLY A 595 -4.77 4.94 20.87
CA GLY A 595 -5.91 4.23 21.42
C GLY A 595 -6.71 5.12 22.38
N ASP A 596 -7.73 4.56 23.01
CA ASP A 596 -8.63 5.32 23.89
C ASP A 596 -7.91 5.93 25.11
N ALA A 597 -6.80 5.33 25.54
CA ALA A 597 -5.95 5.81 26.62
C ALA A 597 -4.94 6.89 26.18
N GLY A 598 -5.00 7.34 24.91
CA GLY A 598 -4.10 8.33 24.33
C GLY A 598 -3.03 7.73 23.42
N VAL A 599 -1.87 8.39 23.38
CA VAL A 599 -0.71 8.00 22.58
C VAL A 599 0.15 7.01 23.35
N ALA A 600 0.68 6.00 22.67
CA ALA A 600 1.72 5.14 23.19
C ALA A 600 2.89 5.06 22.21
N VAL A 601 4.10 4.85 22.70
CA VAL A 601 5.30 4.68 21.88
C VAL A 601 6.01 3.38 22.19
N ARG A 602 6.80 2.89 21.24
CA ARG A 602 7.74 1.79 21.43
C ARG A 602 9.00 2.05 20.62
N ASP A 603 10.09 1.45 21.05
CA ASP A 603 11.41 1.49 20.41
C ASP A 603 11.86 2.95 20.09
N ALA A 604 11.39 3.90 20.92
CA ALA A 604 11.69 5.32 20.85
C ALA A 604 12.69 5.68 21.95
N THR A 605 13.53 6.69 21.78
CA THR A 605 14.35 7.24 22.89
C THR A 605 13.86 8.59 23.38
N TRP A 606 13.00 9.26 22.60
CA TRP A 606 12.36 10.52 22.97
C TRP A 606 11.02 10.69 22.26
N LEU A 607 10.15 11.52 22.85
CA LEU A 607 8.87 11.93 22.27
C LEU A 607 8.65 13.40 22.57
N ARG A 608 8.22 14.15 21.55
CA ARG A 608 7.81 15.55 21.69
C ARG A 608 6.42 15.74 21.12
N ARG A 609 5.67 16.65 21.72
CA ARG A 609 4.36 17.11 21.24
C ARG A 609 4.44 18.59 20.88
N TYR A 610 3.85 18.98 19.76
CA TYR A 610 3.70 20.39 19.43
C TYR A 610 2.62 21.01 20.30
N ASP A 611 3.02 21.93 21.17
CA ASP A 611 2.10 22.67 22.02
C ASP A 611 1.64 23.95 21.29
N ARG A 612 0.35 23.97 20.94
CA ARG A 612 -0.26 25.10 20.21
C ARG A 612 -0.33 26.38 21.04
N ALA A 613 -0.53 26.28 22.35
CA ALA A 613 -0.59 27.44 23.23
C ALA A 613 0.80 28.09 23.38
N ALA A 614 1.83 27.26 23.61
CA ALA A 614 3.21 27.71 23.72
C ALA A 614 3.83 28.10 22.37
N GLY A 615 3.31 27.55 21.26
CA GLY A 615 3.86 27.77 19.92
C GLY A 615 5.22 27.12 19.70
N GLY A 616 5.40 25.92 20.26
CA GLY A 616 6.66 25.20 20.20
C GLY A 616 6.53 23.74 20.63
N TRP A 617 7.63 23.00 20.51
CA TRP A 617 7.70 21.61 20.94
C TRP A 617 7.91 21.50 22.45
N VAL A 618 7.21 20.56 23.07
CA VAL A 618 7.36 20.20 24.49
C VAL A 618 7.69 18.72 24.57
N ASP A 619 8.70 18.37 25.37
CA ASP A 619 9.04 16.97 25.65
C ASP A 619 7.88 16.30 26.39
N ALA A 620 7.43 15.15 25.88
CA ALA A 620 6.44 14.31 26.54
C ALA A 620 7.17 13.27 27.39
N ALA A 621 6.68 13.01 28.61
CA ALA A 621 7.28 12.00 29.45
C ALA A 621 7.02 10.62 28.85
N VAL A 622 8.07 9.81 28.75
CA VAL A 622 7.93 8.41 28.43
C VAL A 622 8.49 7.58 29.58
N ALA A 623 7.63 6.79 30.20
CA ALA A 623 7.97 6.02 31.39
C ALA A 623 7.51 4.56 31.22
N PRO A 624 8.34 3.56 31.63
CA PRO A 624 9.74 3.64 32.09
C PRO A 624 10.76 3.95 30.96
N SER A 625 12.05 4.03 31.30
CA SER A 625 13.17 4.23 30.37
C SER A 625 13.05 3.31 29.15
N LEU A 626 13.12 3.93 27.97
CA LEU A 626 12.91 3.31 26.67
C LEU A 626 14.21 2.85 25.99
N GLU A 627 15.35 2.81 26.68
CA GLU A 627 16.59 2.43 26.01
C GLU A 627 16.41 1.02 25.39
N PRO A 628 16.42 0.91 24.04
CA PRO A 628 16.24 -0.38 23.40
C PRO A 628 17.35 -1.29 23.91
N VAL A 629 16.98 -2.49 24.37
CA VAL A 629 18.00 -3.49 24.71
C VAL A 629 18.75 -3.78 23.41
N PRO A 630 20.07 -3.53 23.35
CA PRO A 630 20.82 -3.76 22.12
C PRO A 630 20.63 -5.21 21.66
N PRO A 631 20.43 -5.46 20.35
CA PRO A 631 20.30 -6.82 19.85
C PRO A 631 21.48 -7.68 20.31
N ARG A 632 21.20 -8.86 20.83
CA ARG A 632 22.20 -9.82 21.27
C ARG A 632 22.62 -10.70 20.10
N ALA A 633 23.91 -10.80 19.82
CA ALA A 633 24.41 -11.76 18.84
C ALA A 633 24.03 -13.20 19.24
N VAL A 634 23.53 -13.96 18.28
CA VAL A 634 23.20 -15.38 18.42
C VAL A 634 24.37 -16.21 17.89
N GLY A 635 24.80 -17.21 18.65
CA GLY A 635 25.84 -18.13 18.21
C GLY A 635 25.34 -18.96 17.02
N VAL A 636 26.12 -19.04 15.95
CA VAL A 636 25.78 -19.81 14.76
C VAL A 636 26.84 -20.89 14.56
N THR A 637 26.42 -22.15 14.61
CA THR A 637 27.30 -23.30 14.42
C THR A 637 26.88 -24.08 13.18
N ALA A 638 27.75 -24.16 12.17
CA ALA A 638 27.51 -25.00 11.01
C ALA A 638 27.52 -26.49 11.44
N VAL A 639 26.37 -27.15 11.33
CA VAL A 639 26.22 -28.58 11.66
C VAL A 639 26.33 -29.47 10.43
N ARG A 640 26.06 -28.91 9.24
CA ARG A 640 26.22 -29.59 7.96
C ARG A 640 26.64 -28.58 6.90
N ALA A 641 27.68 -28.91 6.15
CA ALA A 641 28.10 -28.13 4.99
C ALA A 641 27.07 -28.29 3.86
N ALA A 642 26.94 -27.27 3.02
CA ALA A 642 26.14 -27.37 1.81
C ALA A 642 26.70 -28.42 0.84
N GLY A 643 25.81 -29.07 0.09
CA GLY A 643 26.15 -29.89 -1.05
C GLY A 643 26.21 -29.07 -2.35
N ASP A 644 26.67 -29.72 -3.42
CA ASP A 644 26.62 -29.12 -4.76
C ASP A 644 25.17 -28.94 -5.23
N VAL A 645 24.91 -27.80 -5.88
CA VAL A 645 23.62 -27.43 -6.47
C VAL A 645 23.75 -27.23 -7.99
N PRO A 646 22.68 -27.47 -8.77
CA PRO A 646 22.63 -27.06 -10.16
C PRO A 646 22.54 -25.53 -10.31
N ASP A 647 22.57 -25.03 -11.54
CA ASP A 647 22.35 -23.60 -11.81
C ASP A 647 20.88 -23.20 -11.70
N ASP A 648 19.98 -24.14 -11.99
CA ASP A 648 18.53 -24.02 -11.95
C ASP A 648 17.86 -25.37 -11.60
N TYR A 649 16.60 -25.33 -11.17
CA TYR A 649 15.81 -26.49 -10.75
C TYR A 649 14.67 -26.84 -11.73
N GLY A 650 14.80 -26.40 -12.98
CA GLY A 650 13.73 -26.50 -13.98
C GLY A 650 12.93 -25.20 -14.12
N PHE A 651 11.91 -25.27 -14.98
CA PHE A 651 11.14 -24.10 -15.41
C PHE A 651 9.66 -24.43 -15.61
N GLY A 652 8.79 -23.50 -15.19
CA GLY A 652 7.41 -23.37 -15.64
C GLY A 652 7.34 -22.31 -16.75
N GLY A 653 7.25 -22.75 -18.01
CA GLY A 653 7.36 -21.84 -19.15
C GLY A 653 8.75 -21.19 -19.22
N ARG A 654 8.82 -19.86 -19.09
CA ARG A 654 10.09 -19.09 -19.07
C ARG A 654 10.62 -18.82 -17.65
N ARG A 655 9.88 -19.21 -16.61
CA ARG A 655 10.17 -18.85 -15.22
C ARG A 655 10.80 -20.01 -14.49
N HIS A 656 11.85 -19.74 -13.72
CA HIS A 656 12.49 -20.75 -12.89
C HIS A 656 11.51 -21.36 -11.89
N SER A 657 11.56 -22.68 -11.71
CA SER A 657 10.88 -23.39 -10.65
C SER A 657 11.71 -23.36 -9.37
N ALA A 658 11.04 -23.22 -8.23
CA ALA A 658 11.71 -23.30 -6.93
C ALA A 658 12.26 -24.73 -6.67
N PRO A 659 13.36 -24.87 -5.90
CA PRO A 659 13.88 -26.17 -5.51
C PRO A 659 12.85 -26.97 -4.71
N SER A 660 12.83 -28.29 -4.90
CA SER A 660 11.96 -29.17 -4.11
C SER A 660 12.41 -29.25 -2.64
N ALA A 661 11.49 -29.65 -1.76
CA ALA A 661 11.80 -29.92 -0.36
C ALA A 661 12.92 -30.97 -0.19
N GLU A 662 12.97 -31.99 -1.07
CA GLU A 662 14.02 -33.01 -1.09
C GLU A 662 15.40 -32.40 -1.39
N VAL A 663 15.48 -31.48 -2.36
CA VAL A 663 16.73 -30.75 -2.65
C VAL A 663 17.18 -29.93 -1.44
N LEU A 664 16.27 -29.22 -0.78
CA LEU A 664 16.58 -28.45 0.43
C LEU A 664 17.09 -29.35 1.56
N GLU A 665 16.42 -30.47 1.80
CA GLU A 665 16.82 -31.45 2.83
C GLU A 665 18.20 -32.04 2.54
N GLU A 666 18.48 -32.42 1.30
CA GLU A 666 19.76 -33.03 0.92
C GLU A 666 20.92 -32.04 0.80
N ARG A 667 20.68 -30.85 0.25
CA ARG A 667 21.76 -29.98 -0.26
C ARG A 667 22.01 -28.71 0.56
N ALA A 668 21.05 -28.24 1.36
CA ALA A 668 21.25 -27.01 2.13
C ALA A 668 22.37 -27.15 3.16
N ALA A 669 23.14 -26.07 3.40
CA ALA A 669 23.91 -25.96 4.62
C ALA A 669 22.95 -25.87 5.81
N VAL A 670 23.30 -26.48 6.93
CA VAL A 670 22.48 -26.43 8.15
C VAL A 670 23.30 -25.79 9.25
N PHE A 671 22.68 -24.81 9.91
CA PHE A 671 23.26 -24.05 11.00
C PHE A 671 22.39 -24.20 12.24
N ALA A 672 22.97 -24.59 13.36
CA ALA A 672 22.32 -24.54 14.66
C ALA A 672 22.42 -23.11 15.21
N LEU A 673 21.32 -22.61 15.76
CA LEU A 673 21.23 -21.27 16.33
C LEU A 673 21.19 -21.37 17.86
N GLU A 674 22.22 -20.86 18.51
CA GLU A 674 22.35 -20.80 19.97
C GLU A 674 21.63 -19.55 20.49
N VAL A 675 20.31 -19.55 20.36
CA VAL A 675 19.48 -18.40 20.75
C VAL A 675 19.57 -18.18 22.26
N GLY A 676 19.69 -19.23 23.07
CA GLY A 676 19.68 -19.12 24.54
C GLY A 676 18.32 -18.72 25.08
N THR A 677 18.23 -18.28 26.33
CA THR A 677 16.95 -17.88 26.94
C THR A 677 16.52 -16.49 26.51
N TRP A 678 15.21 -16.28 26.38
CA TRP A 678 14.60 -14.96 26.18
C TRP A 678 13.24 -14.86 26.89
N ASP A 679 12.75 -13.64 27.04
CA ASP A 679 11.42 -13.31 27.53
C ASP A 679 10.84 -12.17 26.69
N GLY A 680 9.52 -12.04 26.65
CA GLY A 680 8.81 -11.04 25.87
C GLY A 680 8.78 -11.31 24.36
N ASP A 681 8.68 -10.24 23.59
CA ASP A 681 8.46 -10.27 22.14
C ASP A 681 9.79 -10.32 21.39
N ALA A 682 10.35 -11.53 21.31
CA ALA A 682 11.65 -11.78 20.69
C ALA A 682 11.57 -11.94 19.17
N VAL A 683 12.43 -11.20 18.47
CA VAL A 683 12.58 -11.23 17.02
C VAL A 683 14.01 -11.65 16.67
N LEU A 684 14.12 -12.62 15.78
CA LEU A 684 15.39 -13.08 15.23
C LEU A 684 15.66 -12.34 13.92
N ASP A 685 16.72 -11.54 13.90
CA ASP A 685 17.20 -10.79 12.75
C ASP A 685 18.35 -11.58 12.11
N ILE A 686 18.18 -12.03 10.87
CA ILE A 686 19.09 -12.94 10.16
C ILE A 686 19.63 -12.24 8.92
N ASP A 687 20.94 -11.97 8.91
CA ASP A 687 21.69 -11.55 7.74
C ASP A 687 22.32 -12.79 7.10
N TRP A 688 21.89 -13.12 5.89
CA TRP A 688 22.23 -14.37 5.21
C TRP A 688 22.38 -14.15 3.72
N ALA A 689 23.00 -15.11 3.05
CA ALA A 689 23.10 -15.15 1.60
C ALA A 689 22.99 -16.58 1.09
N GLY A 690 22.19 -16.79 0.05
CA GLY A 690 21.87 -18.11 -0.46
C GLY A 690 20.85 -18.03 -1.58
N ASP A 691 20.21 -19.14 -1.90
CA ASP A 691 19.10 -19.20 -2.84
C ASP A 691 17.77 -19.14 -2.10
N VAL A 692 17.52 -20.18 -1.29
CA VAL A 692 16.34 -20.35 -0.44
C VAL A 692 16.80 -20.70 0.97
N ALA A 693 16.19 -20.09 1.98
CA ALA A 693 16.40 -20.46 3.38
C ALA A 693 15.12 -20.92 4.06
N GLN A 694 15.26 -21.84 5.02
CA GLN A 694 14.19 -22.33 5.88
C GLN A 694 14.60 -22.22 7.35
N LEU A 695 13.78 -21.56 8.15
CA LEU A 695 13.90 -21.58 9.61
C LEU A 695 13.10 -22.77 10.12
N CYS A 696 13.76 -23.62 10.91
CA CYS A 696 13.12 -24.76 11.56
C CYS A 696 13.09 -24.58 13.07
N VAL A 697 11.98 -24.98 13.69
CA VAL A 697 11.79 -25.05 15.14
C VAL A 697 11.49 -26.50 15.48
N ASP A 698 12.32 -27.11 16.33
CA ASP A 698 12.19 -28.50 16.75
C ASP A 698 12.14 -29.50 15.57
N GLY A 699 12.81 -29.15 14.46
CA GLY A 699 12.92 -29.95 13.24
C GLY A 699 11.87 -29.63 12.16
N GLU A 700 10.82 -28.89 12.49
CA GLU A 700 9.74 -28.51 11.57
C GLU A 700 10.02 -27.17 10.92
N VAL A 701 9.80 -27.04 9.60
CA VAL A 701 9.92 -25.76 8.89
C VAL A 701 8.78 -24.86 9.35
N VAL A 702 9.14 -23.73 9.92
CA VAL A 702 8.18 -22.74 10.39
C VAL A 702 8.21 -21.46 9.59
N ASP A 703 9.27 -21.17 8.84
CA ASP A 703 9.28 -20.00 7.96
C ASP A 703 10.30 -20.22 6.85
N ASP A 704 10.12 -19.54 5.72
CA ASP A 704 11.01 -19.68 4.57
C ASP A 704 11.12 -18.38 3.78
N ARG A 705 12.22 -18.24 3.04
CA ARG A 705 12.45 -17.03 2.25
C ARG A 705 13.36 -17.29 1.06
N PHE A 706 13.10 -16.57 -0.03
CA PHE A 706 14.02 -16.45 -1.16
C PHE A 706 14.95 -15.28 -0.95
N TRP A 707 16.25 -15.48 -1.17
CA TRP A 707 17.23 -14.42 -0.93
C TRP A 707 17.11 -13.32 -1.97
N ASP A 708 16.90 -12.10 -1.50
CA ASP A 708 16.75 -10.86 -2.27
C ASP A 708 17.82 -9.80 -1.89
N GLY A 709 18.69 -10.13 -0.93
CA GLY A 709 19.70 -9.23 -0.36
C GLY A 709 19.27 -8.56 0.96
N GLU A 710 18.00 -8.69 1.34
CA GLU A 710 17.48 -8.07 2.56
C GLU A 710 17.62 -8.98 3.77
N ARG A 711 17.65 -8.34 4.95
CA ARG A 711 17.59 -9.04 6.24
C ARG A 711 16.26 -9.78 6.40
N TRP A 712 16.33 -10.96 7.01
CA TRP A 712 15.13 -11.71 7.40
C TRP A 712 14.84 -11.59 8.88
N SER A 713 13.68 -11.01 9.22
CA SER A 713 13.24 -10.84 10.61
C SER A 713 12.07 -11.77 10.93
N VAL A 714 12.24 -12.63 11.93
CA VAL A 714 11.23 -13.62 12.35
C VAL A 714 10.90 -13.47 13.84
N SER A 715 9.63 -13.18 14.14
CA SER A 715 9.08 -13.19 15.49
C SER A 715 8.98 -14.62 16.03
N LEU A 716 9.81 -14.95 17.02
CA LEU A 716 9.86 -16.28 17.63
C LEU A 716 8.52 -16.71 18.25
N PRO A 717 7.78 -15.82 18.97
CA PRO A 717 6.44 -16.15 19.45
C PRO A 717 5.44 -16.46 18.32
N ASP A 718 5.53 -15.76 17.19
CA ASP A 718 4.56 -15.91 16.09
C ASP A 718 4.75 -17.25 15.34
N VAL A 719 5.98 -17.76 15.32
CA VAL A 719 6.29 -19.12 14.85
C VAL A 719 6.24 -20.18 15.96
N ARG A 720 5.70 -19.81 17.14
CA ARG A 720 5.49 -20.69 18.30
C ARG A 720 6.76 -21.30 18.88
N ALA A 721 7.91 -20.67 18.66
CA ALA A 721 9.17 -21.07 19.29
C ALA A 721 9.16 -20.69 20.78
N THR A 722 9.71 -21.58 21.60
CA THR A 722 9.88 -21.36 23.05
C THR A 722 11.36 -21.27 23.39
N PRO A 723 11.75 -20.72 24.56
CA PRO A 723 13.15 -20.69 25.00
C PRO A 723 13.86 -22.06 25.03
N ASP A 724 13.10 -23.15 25.10
CA ASP A 724 13.62 -24.52 25.10
C ASP A 724 13.66 -25.16 23.69
N SER A 725 13.10 -24.49 22.68
CA SER A 725 13.06 -24.99 21.31
C SER A 725 14.46 -25.05 20.69
N VAL A 726 14.68 -26.03 19.83
CA VAL A 726 15.90 -26.14 19.02
C VAL A 726 15.68 -25.44 17.69
N LEU A 727 16.45 -24.38 17.43
CA LEU A 727 16.35 -23.62 16.18
C LEU A 727 17.49 -23.99 15.23
N THR A 728 17.14 -24.29 13.99
CA THR A 728 18.10 -24.49 12.91
C THR A 728 17.73 -23.70 11.68
N LEU A 729 18.72 -23.11 11.02
CA LEU A 729 18.58 -22.48 9.72
C LEU A 729 19.13 -23.41 8.64
N ARG A 730 18.35 -23.67 7.60
CA ARG A 730 18.80 -24.36 6.39
C ARG A 730 18.97 -23.32 5.30
N VAL A 731 20.14 -23.23 4.67
CA VAL A 731 20.40 -22.28 3.58
C VAL A 731 20.90 -23.05 2.36
N LEU A 732 20.11 -23.04 1.29
CA LEU A 732 20.50 -23.63 0.01
C LEU A 732 21.47 -22.69 -0.71
N PRO A 733 22.59 -23.18 -1.28
CA PRO A 733 23.48 -22.34 -2.05
C PRO A 733 22.83 -21.77 -3.31
N LEU A 734 23.18 -20.53 -3.65
CA LEU A 734 22.84 -19.90 -4.93
C LEU A 734 24.02 -20.02 -5.89
N SER A 735 23.82 -20.73 -7.01
CA SER A 735 24.83 -20.81 -8.07
C SER A 735 25.16 -19.41 -8.60
N THR A 736 26.45 -19.14 -8.81
CA THR A 736 26.92 -17.90 -9.46
C THR A 736 26.46 -17.78 -10.90
N ARG A 737 26.03 -18.89 -11.50
CA ARG A 737 25.49 -18.97 -12.87
C ARG A 737 23.96 -18.94 -12.92
N SER A 738 23.28 -18.87 -11.78
CA SER A 738 21.81 -18.75 -11.75
C SER A 738 21.36 -17.48 -12.49
N THR A 739 20.28 -17.61 -13.26
CA THR A 739 19.65 -16.51 -14.00
C THR A 739 18.40 -15.97 -13.32
N VAL A 740 18.10 -16.41 -12.08
CA VAL A 740 17.11 -15.75 -11.23
C VAL A 740 17.44 -14.26 -11.15
N TRP A 741 16.42 -13.43 -11.35
CA TRP A 741 16.54 -11.99 -11.28
C TRP A 741 16.60 -11.54 -9.81
N LEU A 742 17.61 -10.75 -9.49
CA LEU A 742 17.88 -10.20 -8.16
C LEU A 742 17.97 -8.67 -8.24
N PRO A 743 17.72 -7.96 -7.12
CA PRO A 743 18.03 -6.55 -7.02
C PRO A 743 19.52 -6.29 -7.32
N PRO A 744 19.91 -5.10 -7.84
CA PRO A 744 21.27 -4.84 -8.30
C PRO A 744 22.37 -5.16 -7.28
N GLU A 745 22.16 -4.85 -6.00
CA GLU A 745 23.15 -5.11 -4.95
C GLU A 745 23.32 -6.61 -4.65
N ALA A 746 22.21 -7.34 -4.55
CA ALA A 746 22.23 -8.80 -4.40
C ALA A 746 22.83 -9.51 -5.63
N ALA A 747 22.52 -9.03 -6.82
CA ALA A 747 23.11 -9.52 -8.07
C ALA A 747 24.63 -9.30 -8.11
N ALA A 748 25.10 -8.12 -7.66
CA ALA A 748 26.53 -7.83 -7.55
C ALA A 748 27.23 -8.72 -6.52
N CYS A 749 26.59 -8.96 -5.38
CA CYS A 749 27.07 -9.88 -4.36
C CYS A 749 27.22 -11.32 -4.90
N ARG A 750 26.20 -11.85 -5.60
CA ARG A 750 26.28 -13.16 -6.28
C ARG A 750 27.42 -13.20 -7.30
N ALA A 751 27.57 -12.16 -8.12
CA ALA A 751 28.60 -12.11 -9.16
C ALA A 751 30.03 -12.04 -8.60
N ALA A 752 30.21 -11.46 -7.41
CA ALA A 752 31.51 -11.36 -6.74
C ALA A 752 31.93 -12.64 -6.00
N ALA A 753 31.00 -13.57 -5.78
CA ALA A 753 31.27 -14.81 -5.05
C ALA A 753 32.23 -15.74 -5.83
N ALA A 754 33.20 -16.35 -5.14
CA ALA A 754 34.17 -17.26 -5.74
C ALA A 754 33.58 -18.63 -6.15
N GLY A 755 32.40 -18.95 -5.63
CA GLY A 755 31.62 -20.16 -5.89
C GLY A 755 30.17 -19.92 -5.45
N SER A 756 29.34 -20.97 -5.40
CA SER A 756 27.94 -20.82 -4.99
C SER A 756 27.83 -20.12 -3.63
N LEU A 757 26.96 -19.10 -3.59
CA LEU A 757 26.78 -18.23 -2.43
C LEU A 757 25.99 -18.99 -1.35
N VAL A 758 26.58 -19.15 -0.18
CA VAL A 758 25.93 -19.71 1.01
C VAL A 758 26.60 -19.16 2.26
N ALA A 759 25.87 -18.36 3.03
CA ALA A 759 26.39 -17.70 4.22
C ALA A 759 25.29 -17.36 5.22
N VAL A 760 25.68 -17.32 6.49
CA VAL A 760 24.93 -16.72 7.58
C VAL A 760 25.90 -15.73 8.22
N ASP A 761 25.80 -14.47 7.83
CA ASP A 761 26.78 -13.44 8.15
C ASP A 761 26.60 -12.93 9.58
N ALA A 762 25.36 -12.76 10.00
CA ALA A 762 25.01 -12.40 11.37
C ALA A 762 23.61 -12.92 11.72
N VAL A 763 23.45 -13.30 12.99
CA VAL A 763 22.14 -13.55 13.58
C VAL A 763 22.09 -12.78 14.89
N ALA A 764 21.03 -11.99 15.09
CA ALA A 764 20.82 -11.22 16.30
C ALA A 764 19.42 -11.48 16.86
N LEU A 765 19.33 -11.52 18.18
CA LEU A 765 18.08 -11.59 18.91
C LEU A 765 17.76 -10.20 19.47
N ARG A 766 16.67 -9.62 19.01
CA ARG A 766 16.12 -8.35 19.48
C ARG A 766 14.88 -8.62 20.32
N ILE A 767 14.74 -7.94 21.45
CA ILE A 767 13.50 -7.93 22.23
C ILE A 767 12.79 -6.60 21.97
N ARG A 768 11.61 -6.64 21.36
CA ARG A 768 10.82 -5.42 21.15
C ARG A 768 10.33 -4.88 22.47
N THR A 769 10.43 -3.55 22.63
CA THR A 769 9.88 -2.90 23.82
C THR A 769 8.35 -2.96 23.78
N PRO A 770 7.68 -3.11 24.94
CA PRO A 770 6.22 -3.03 24.98
C PRO A 770 5.77 -1.60 24.66
N TRP A 771 4.51 -1.47 24.25
CA TRP A 771 3.91 -0.15 24.06
C TRP A 771 3.78 0.58 25.40
N HIS A 772 4.38 1.77 25.49
CA HIS A 772 4.36 2.61 26.67
C HIS A 772 3.47 3.83 26.46
N PRO A 773 2.45 4.08 27.30
CA PRO A 773 1.64 5.29 27.17
C PRO A 773 2.50 6.53 27.38
N ALA A 774 2.28 7.55 26.55
CA ALA A 774 2.84 8.88 26.74
C ALA A 774 2.13 9.56 27.93
N GLY A 775 2.92 10.14 28.84
CA GLY A 775 2.45 10.79 30.07
C GLY A 775 2.18 12.28 29.94
#